data_AF-A0A834EYF8-F1
#
_entry.id   AF-A0A834EYF8-F1
#
_cell.length_a   1.000
_cell.length_b   1.000
_cell.length_c   1.000
_cell.angle_alpha   90.00
_cell.angle_beta   90.00
_cell.angle_gamma   90.00
#
_symmetry.space_group_name_H-M   'P 1'
#
loop_
_entity.id
_entity.type
_entity.pdbx_description
1 polymer ?
#
loop_
_entity_poly.entity_id
_entity_poly.type
_entity_poly.pdbx_seq_one_letter_code
_entity_poly.pdbx_strand_id
1 'polypeptide(L)'
;MSFFFLLYINSIRELGKVFNDSVHGHVELPSLLVKIIDTPQFQRLRNIKQLGGGYLVYPGASHNRFEHSIGVAYLAGVLAKTLQKKQTKLHITDMDILCVQIGGLCHDLGHGPFSHLFDEMFIRGACGNEDWTHEVVSVRMFDHLMNENELNLDPPLLEEDDLIFIKELILGRPLEELGEPGWPYRGRTEDKSFLYEIVSNKQNGIDVDKFDYFARDCHHLGIKNNFDHMRYFKFARVIEVGTGLNRRKHICLREKEAWNLYELFQTRLRIHRQVCYHKVTTNVQIMITDALFKAKDLIQIEGADGTPPEQVDMTAYTMLTDQITERILESTDEGMEQSQTILKRIMTRKLYRFLGEAKVIRQRTIPNEHFVDERVQQDLGLTDEEFENINNGTLEVVMRPTQGRRIPTETVEDLTEELTLALPEEDRQNDNDFFQVELITFSYGNEEEDPMNYTYFYKKNQPDTGFLIPRNKVSDFLPECFLEQRIRVYWKKEVVGRNRDLMNTVADTFQNWCNTNGFEVFNDSVHGHVELPSLLVKIIDTPQFQRLRNIKQLGGGYLIYPGASHNRFEHSIGVAYLAGELAKTLWEKQPELKINVRDILCVQIAGLCHDLGHGPFSHLFDQMFMPQACGNEDWTHEKASLEMFEYLVRVNNLILVRTNKLKIEDDEENEDDDQNDGEDDLVFIKELILGEPLNGNDSSSADWPYKGRKVEKSFLYEIVSNKENGIDVDKFDYFARDCHHLGIKNNFDHLRYFKFARVVEVDKDPRKHIGSRDKEVGNLCNMFHSRNHLYRRVCQHKVTTNVQIMIKDALLKANKHIKIKGKDGDLLTLSAAKDDMEAYTKLTDQVTEKILKSSDDSLNDARMILGKIMKRDLYKLVGEAKVQRLDKTIPKETIEKLEQELKEVLKDEFKYIKSGFLEVVVRKHDKIIPKTIIERLKEKLKDDLTPEELEEIRNGTLEVV
;
A
#
# COMPACT_ATOMS: atom_id res chain seq x y z
N MET A 1 41.87 -47.32 34.44
CA MET A 1 41.33 -46.58 33.29
C MET A 1 39.79 -46.48 33.29
N SER A 2 39.04 -47.58 33.44
CA SER A 2 37.56 -47.55 33.37
C SER A 2 36.85 -46.62 34.39
N PHE A 3 37.37 -46.46 35.63
CA PHE A 3 36.74 -45.59 36.65
C PHE A 3 36.96 -44.07 36.39
N PHE A 4 38.14 -43.69 35.92
CA PHE A 4 38.43 -42.31 35.50
C PHE A 4 37.70 -41.93 34.22
N PHE A 5 37.52 -42.89 33.30
CA PHE A 5 36.72 -42.73 32.10
C PHE A 5 35.23 -42.53 32.42
N LEU A 6 34.69 -43.31 33.37
CA LEU A 6 33.31 -43.13 33.86
C LEU A 6 33.12 -41.78 34.57
N LEU A 7 34.10 -41.34 35.38
CA LEU A 7 34.09 -40.02 36.02
C LEU A 7 34.21 -38.88 35.01
N TYR A 8 34.99 -39.04 33.94
CA TYR A 8 35.11 -38.05 32.87
C TYR A 8 33.81 -37.92 32.07
N ILE A 9 33.20 -39.04 31.67
CA ILE A 9 31.86 -39.07 31.05
C ILE A 9 30.80 -38.48 31.98
N ASN A 10 30.83 -38.82 33.28
CA ASN A 10 29.92 -38.23 34.27
C ASN A 10 30.19 -36.72 34.45
N SER A 11 31.43 -36.24 34.37
CA SER A 11 31.73 -34.80 34.43
C SER A 11 31.24 -34.04 33.19
N ILE A 12 31.20 -34.69 32.02
CA ILE A 12 30.57 -34.16 30.79
C ILE A 12 29.04 -34.18 30.90
N ARG A 13 28.48 -35.04 31.76
CA ARG A 13 27.04 -35.14 32.01
C ARG A 13 26.54 -34.24 33.16
N GLU A 14 27.38 -33.84 34.13
CA GLU A 14 26.91 -33.27 35.40
C GLU A 14 27.22 -31.78 35.68
N LEU A 15 27.92 -31.03 34.80
CA LEU A 15 28.22 -29.60 35.06
C LEU A 15 27.87 -28.71 33.86
N GLY A 16 26.58 -28.40 33.70
CA GLY A 16 26.11 -27.38 32.75
C GLY A 16 26.59 -25.97 33.11
N LYS A 17 26.63 -25.08 32.12
CA LYS A 17 26.95 -23.66 32.30
C LYS A 17 25.70 -22.83 32.11
N VAL A 18 25.52 -21.83 32.97
CA VAL A 18 24.42 -20.86 32.85
C VAL A 18 24.95 -19.60 32.16
N PHE A 19 24.31 -19.23 31.07
CA PHE A 19 24.51 -17.98 30.34
C PHE A 19 23.36 -17.02 30.68
N ASN A 20 23.66 -15.73 30.79
CA ASN A 20 22.62 -14.71 30.91
C ASN A 20 22.36 -14.10 29.53
N ASP A 21 21.21 -14.40 28.95
CA ASP A 21 20.74 -13.92 27.65
C ASP A 21 19.68 -12.83 27.84
N SER A 22 19.75 -11.77 27.02
CA SER A 22 18.85 -10.61 27.15
C SER A 22 17.39 -10.90 26.79
N VAL A 23 17.13 -11.98 26.04
CA VAL A 23 15.80 -12.37 25.57
C VAL A 23 15.21 -13.46 26.46
N HIS A 24 16.00 -14.50 26.75
CA HIS A 24 15.54 -15.71 27.45
C HIS A 24 15.92 -15.75 28.94
N GLY A 25 16.70 -14.79 29.42
CA GLY A 25 17.20 -14.76 30.79
C GLY A 25 18.29 -15.80 31.03
N HIS A 26 18.15 -16.60 32.09
CA HIS A 26 19.17 -17.59 32.45
C HIS A 26 19.01 -18.86 31.59
N VAL A 27 19.95 -19.07 30.68
CA VAL A 27 20.02 -20.20 29.75
C VAL A 27 21.03 -21.22 30.26
N GLU A 28 20.57 -22.42 30.61
CA GLU A 28 21.43 -23.52 31.05
C GLU A 28 21.71 -24.48 29.89
N LEU A 29 23.00 -24.69 29.57
CA LEU A 29 23.44 -25.60 28.50
C LEU A 29 24.33 -26.74 29.05
N PRO A 30 24.17 -27.98 28.54
CA PRO A 30 25.01 -29.11 28.91
C PRO A 30 26.50 -28.91 28.58
N SER A 31 27.40 -29.59 29.28
CA SER A 31 28.85 -29.43 29.13
C SER A 31 29.36 -29.67 27.71
N LEU A 32 28.74 -30.59 26.95
CA LEU A 32 29.12 -30.83 25.55
C LEU A 32 28.82 -29.61 24.66
N LEU A 33 27.66 -28.96 24.83
CA LEU A 33 27.36 -27.72 24.13
C LEU A 33 28.34 -26.63 24.50
N VAL A 34 28.75 -26.53 25.78
CA VAL A 34 29.76 -25.56 26.21
C VAL A 34 31.10 -25.82 25.52
N LYS A 35 31.51 -27.09 25.38
CA LYS A 35 32.73 -27.44 24.62
C LYS A 35 32.63 -27.04 23.15
N ILE A 36 31.48 -27.22 22.51
CA ILE A 36 31.24 -26.78 21.12
C ILE A 36 31.27 -25.24 21.04
N ILE A 37 30.65 -24.56 22.00
CA ILE A 37 30.65 -23.08 22.09
C ILE A 37 32.07 -22.55 22.21
N ASP A 38 32.91 -23.18 23.03
CA ASP A 38 34.27 -22.74 23.32
C ASP A 38 35.29 -23.17 22.23
N THR A 39 34.85 -23.29 20.97
CA THR A 39 35.72 -23.53 19.79
C THR A 39 35.88 -22.28 18.92
N PRO A 40 36.98 -22.12 18.17
CA PRO A 40 37.16 -21.00 17.24
C PRO A 40 36.01 -20.89 16.21
N GLN A 41 35.56 -22.03 15.69
CA GLN A 41 34.51 -22.13 14.68
C GLN A 41 33.18 -21.55 15.19
N PHE A 42 32.83 -21.78 16.46
CA PHE A 42 31.62 -21.22 17.05
C PHE A 42 31.83 -19.77 17.56
N GLN A 43 32.96 -19.47 18.20
CA GLN A 43 33.27 -18.11 18.70
C GLN A 43 33.32 -17.08 17.57
N ARG A 44 33.68 -17.49 16.35
CA ARG A 44 33.59 -16.70 15.12
C ARG A 44 32.25 -15.96 14.97
N LEU A 45 31.14 -16.60 15.33
CA LEU A 45 29.79 -16.04 15.19
C LEU A 45 29.59 -14.73 15.98
N ARG A 46 30.48 -14.39 16.93
CA ARG A 46 30.48 -13.09 17.61
C ARG A 46 30.79 -11.91 16.69
N ASN A 47 31.44 -12.20 15.57
CA ASN A 47 31.91 -11.21 14.62
C ASN A 47 31.08 -11.20 13.33
N ILE A 48 29.84 -11.73 13.38
CA ILE A 48 28.91 -11.78 12.25
C ILE A 48 27.55 -11.24 12.69
N LYS A 49 27.20 -10.07 12.18
CA LYS A 49 25.93 -9.40 12.52
C LYS A 49 24.74 -10.21 12.02
N GLN A 50 23.73 -10.38 12.89
CA GLN A 50 22.51 -11.11 12.56
C GLN A 50 21.80 -10.50 11.34
N LEU A 51 21.63 -9.18 11.35
CA LEU A 51 20.91 -8.43 10.32
C LEU A 51 21.84 -7.81 9.26
N GLY A 52 23.08 -8.30 9.13
CA GLY A 52 24.07 -7.82 8.18
C GLY A 52 24.25 -6.29 8.24
N GLY A 53 24.16 -5.60 7.10
CA GLY A 53 24.24 -4.12 7.03
C GLY A 53 23.12 -3.36 7.76
N GLY A 54 22.12 -4.04 8.33
CA GLY A 54 20.99 -3.42 9.03
C GLY A 54 21.40 -2.55 10.22
N TYR A 55 22.50 -2.86 10.92
CA TYR A 55 22.98 -2.06 12.05
C TYR A 55 23.39 -0.62 11.67
N LEU A 56 23.73 -0.40 10.39
CA LEU A 56 24.05 0.93 9.84
C LEU A 56 22.80 1.78 9.56
N VAL A 57 21.61 1.22 9.77
CA VAL A 57 20.32 1.92 9.65
C VAL A 57 19.59 1.91 11.00
N TYR A 58 19.61 0.76 11.68
CA TYR A 58 18.99 0.54 12.99
C TYR A 58 20.09 0.33 14.02
N PRO A 59 20.51 1.37 14.76
CA PRO A 59 21.67 1.28 15.64
C PRO A 59 21.52 0.25 16.77
N GLY A 60 20.29 -0.13 17.13
CA GLY A 60 20.03 -1.18 18.10
C GLY A 60 20.28 -2.61 17.58
N ALA A 61 20.31 -2.82 16.25
CA ALA A 61 20.55 -4.11 15.61
C ALA A 61 22.04 -4.54 15.63
N SER A 62 22.69 -4.39 16.78
CA SER A 62 24.12 -4.68 16.97
C SER A 62 24.43 -6.15 17.27
N HIS A 63 23.40 -6.97 17.47
CA HIS A 63 23.53 -8.38 17.85
C HIS A 63 24.08 -9.25 16.71
N ASN A 64 24.70 -10.35 17.10
CA ASN A 64 25.41 -11.27 16.24
C ASN A 64 24.76 -12.66 16.25
N ARG A 65 25.16 -13.49 15.30
CA ARG A 65 24.70 -14.89 15.17
C ARG A 65 25.00 -15.72 16.44
N PHE A 66 26.06 -15.39 17.18
CA PHE A 66 26.47 -16.12 18.39
C PHE A 66 25.37 -16.25 19.45
N GLU A 67 24.82 -15.12 19.93
CA GLU A 67 23.77 -15.13 20.95
C GLU A 67 22.45 -15.70 20.43
N HIS A 68 22.18 -15.54 19.13
CA HIS A 68 21.04 -16.17 18.47
C HIS A 68 21.15 -17.70 18.49
N SER A 69 22.29 -18.27 18.07
CA SER A 69 22.53 -19.73 18.09
C SER A 69 22.39 -20.34 19.49
N ILE A 70 22.85 -19.64 20.53
CA ILE A 70 22.63 -20.06 21.93
C ILE A 70 21.15 -20.09 22.30
N GLY A 71 20.40 -19.06 21.89
CA GLY A 71 18.96 -18.98 22.09
C GLY A 71 18.19 -20.09 21.37
N VAL A 72 18.55 -20.41 20.13
CA VAL A 72 17.96 -21.52 19.36
C VAL A 72 18.23 -22.87 20.03
N ALA A 73 19.46 -23.13 20.46
CA ALA A 73 19.82 -24.34 21.20
C ALA A 73 18.99 -24.50 22.50
N TYR A 74 18.77 -23.39 23.21
CA TYR A 74 17.93 -23.36 24.40
C TYR A 74 16.48 -23.72 24.08
N LEU A 75 15.86 -23.01 23.11
CA LEU A 75 14.46 -23.23 22.72
C LEU A 75 14.22 -24.63 22.16
N ALA A 76 15.15 -25.16 21.37
CA ALA A 76 15.13 -26.54 20.86
C ALA A 76 15.06 -27.55 22.00
N GLY A 77 15.91 -27.39 23.01
CA GLY A 77 15.92 -28.23 24.21
C GLY A 77 14.66 -28.09 25.05
N VAL A 78 14.12 -26.88 25.21
CA VAL A 78 12.87 -26.63 25.95
C VAL A 78 11.69 -27.31 25.26
N LEU A 79 11.57 -27.22 23.94
CA LEU A 79 10.50 -27.87 23.18
C LEU A 79 10.61 -29.40 23.28
N ALA A 80 11.79 -29.97 23.01
CA ALA A 80 12.01 -31.42 23.09
C ALA A 80 11.70 -31.98 24.50
N LYS A 81 12.20 -31.33 25.56
CA LYS A 81 11.88 -31.69 26.96
C LYS A 81 10.39 -31.55 27.28
N THR A 82 9.73 -30.54 26.71
CA THR A 82 8.29 -30.33 26.90
C THR A 82 7.48 -31.46 26.28
N LEU A 83 7.84 -31.89 25.06
CA LEU A 83 7.20 -33.02 24.38
C LEU A 83 7.46 -34.34 25.13
N GLN A 84 8.71 -34.57 25.58
CA GLN A 84 9.10 -35.74 26.37
C GLN A 84 8.25 -35.85 27.65
N LYS A 85 8.12 -34.75 28.42
CA LYS A 85 7.33 -34.71 29.67
C LYS A 85 5.83 -34.92 29.43
N LYS A 86 5.28 -34.35 28.36
CA LYS A 86 3.84 -34.43 28.05
C LYS A 86 3.43 -35.80 27.49
N GLN A 87 4.31 -36.46 26.75
CA GLN A 87 4.00 -37.69 26.02
C GLN A 87 5.16 -38.67 26.15
N THR A 88 5.27 -39.31 27.31
CA THR A 88 6.30 -40.34 27.61
C THR A 88 6.29 -41.50 26.61
N LYS A 89 5.14 -41.80 25.99
CA LYS A 89 4.97 -42.78 24.90
C LYS A 89 5.75 -42.46 23.61
N LEU A 90 6.34 -41.27 23.49
CA LEU A 90 7.17 -40.89 22.35
C LEU A 90 8.61 -41.41 22.47
N HIS A 91 9.01 -41.91 23.64
CA HIS A 91 10.36 -42.45 23.87
C HIS A 91 11.49 -41.48 23.45
N ILE A 92 11.28 -40.17 23.65
CA ILE A 92 12.32 -39.15 23.47
C ILE A 92 13.38 -39.35 24.55
N THR A 93 14.59 -39.68 24.13
CA THR A 93 15.74 -39.92 25.02
C THR A 93 16.49 -38.63 25.33
N ASP A 94 17.34 -38.65 26.35
CA ASP A 94 18.23 -37.51 26.65
C ASP A 94 19.25 -37.26 25.53
N MET A 95 19.64 -38.31 24.79
CA MET A 95 20.47 -38.16 23.59
C MET A 95 19.72 -37.49 22.44
N ASP A 96 18.43 -37.77 22.25
CA ASP A 96 17.63 -37.04 21.24
C ASP A 96 17.55 -35.55 21.57
N ILE A 97 17.33 -35.21 22.85
CA ILE A 97 17.32 -33.82 23.31
C ILE A 97 18.68 -33.17 23.07
N LEU A 98 19.77 -33.85 23.43
CA LEU A 98 21.12 -33.34 23.22
C LEU A 98 21.40 -33.09 21.74
N CYS A 99 21.06 -34.03 20.85
CA CYS A 99 21.23 -33.89 19.41
C CYS A 99 20.41 -32.71 18.84
N VAL A 100 19.16 -32.56 19.28
CA VAL A 100 18.30 -31.44 18.88
C VAL A 100 18.86 -30.10 19.36
N GLN A 101 19.43 -30.05 20.57
CA GLN A 101 20.12 -28.86 21.07
C GLN A 101 21.40 -28.54 20.28
N ILE A 102 22.20 -29.55 19.91
CA ILE A 102 23.40 -29.35 19.07
C ILE A 102 23.01 -28.90 17.67
N GLY A 103 21.99 -29.51 17.05
CA GLY A 103 21.45 -29.06 15.77
C GLY A 103 21.01 -27.59 15.82
N GLY A 104 20.26 -27.20 16.87
CA GLY A 104 19.87 -25.81 17.08
C GLY A 104 21.06 -24.86 17.32
N LEU A 105 22.09 -25.31 18.05
CA LEU A 105 23.31 -24.53 18.28
C LEU A 105 24.09 -24.31 16.98
N CYS A 106 24.21 -25.34 16.15
CA CYS A 106 25.12 -25.36 15.01
C CYS A 106 24.49 -24.97 13.66
N HIS A 107 23.18 -24.71 13.61
CA HIS A 107 22.46 -24.47 12.34
C HIS A 107 23.00 -23.26 11.55
N ASP A 108 23.58 -22.29 12.25
CA ASP A 108 24.04 -21.00 11.71
C ASP A 108 25.57 -20.88 11.55
N LEU A 109 26.32 -21.96 11.81
CA LEU A 109 27.79 -21.97 11.71
C LEU A 109 28.32 -21.53 10.34
N GLY A 110 27.56 -21.80 9.29
CA GLY A 110 27.93 -21.56 7.90
C GLY A 110 27.73 -20.13 7.40
N HIS A 111 27.12 -19.23 8.17
CA HIS A 111 26.93 -17.85 7.73
C HIS A 111 28.27 -17.13 7.48
N GLY A 112 28.37 -16.41 6.37
CA GLY A 112 29.51 -15.56 6.03
C GLY A 112 29.39 -14.12 6.57
N PRO A 113 30.36 -13.24 6.22
CA PRO A 113 30.32 -11.82 6.58
C PRO A 113 28.99 -11.16 6.19
N PHE A 114 28.35 -10.48 7.13
CA PHE A 114 27.05 -9.83 6.99
C PHE A 114 25.87 -10.78 6.72
N SER A 115 25.97 -12.05 7.14
CA SER A 115 24.88 -13.04 7.10
C SER A 115 24.30 -13.22 5.68
N HIS A 116 23.00 -12.94 5.47
CA HIS A 116 22.29 -13.14 4.20
C HIS A 116 22.86 -12.35 3.02
N LEU A 117 23.62 -11.29 3.28
CA LEU A 117 24.32 -10.57 2.21
C LEU A 117 25.34 -11.48 1.51
N PHE A 118 26.05 -12.31 2.29
CA PHE A 118 27.16 -13.08 1.76
C PHE A 118 26.69 -14.18 0.80
N ASP A 119 25.72 -14.99 1.21
CA ASP A 119 25.19 -16.08 0.39
C ASP A 119 24.23 -15.57 -0.69
N GLU A 120 23.30 -14.67 -0.37
CA GLU A 120 22.28 -14.23 -1.34
C GLU A 120 22.79 -13.23 -2.38
N MET A 121 23.77 -12.38 -2.05
CA MET A 121 24.28 -11.35 -2.98
C MET A 121 25.70 -11.63 -3.46
N PHE A 122 26.65 -11.86 -2.54
CA PHE A 122 28.06 -11.97 -2.90
C PHE A 122 28.41 -13.30 -3.58
N ILE A 123 28.12 -14.44 -2.96
CA ILE A 123 28.48 -15.77 -3.50
C ILE A 123 27.75 -16.05 -4.81
N ARG A 124 26.44 -15.74 -4.89
CA ARG A 124 25.68 -15.89 -6.13
C ARG A 124 26.30 -15.11 -7.29
N GLY A 125 26.66 -13.85 -7.08
CA GLY A 125 27.30 -13.05 -8.14
C GLY A 125 28.78 -13.40 -8.39
N ALA A 126 29.51 -13.93 -7.41
CA ALA A 126 30.94 -14.23 -7.56
C ALA A 126 31.23 -15.58 -8.22
N CYS A 127 30.44 -16.60 -7.89
CA CYS A 127 30.72 -17.98 -8.29
C CYS A 127 29.59 -18.63 -9.09
N GLY A 128 28.41 -18.02 -9.18
CA GLY A 128 27.24 -18.61 -9.87
C GLY A 128 26.79 -19.96 -9.30
N ASN A 129 27.21 -20.30 -8.08
CA ASN A 129 26.95 -21.60 -7.48
C ASN A 129 25.64 -21.57 -6.69
N GLU A 130 24.56 -22.05 -7.32
CA GLU A 130 23.23 -22.11 -6.71
C GLU A 130 23.13 -23.11 -5.55
N ASP A 131 24.03 -24.09 -5.48
CA ASP A 131 24.06 -25.10 -4.41
C ASP A 131 24.70 -24.59 -3.11
N TRP A 132 25.31 -23.41 -3.14
CA TRP A 132 25.90 -22.79 -1.95
C TRP A 132 24.82 -22.14 -1.08
N THR A 133 24.58 -22.73 0.08
CA THR A 133 23.67 -22.22 1.11
C THR A 133 24.38 -22.24 2.46
N HIS A 134 24.03 -21.30 3.35
CA HIS A 134 24.63 -21.29 4.68
C HIS A 134 24.33 -22.59 5.44
N GLU A 135 23.21 -23.27 5.19
CA GLU A 135 22.90 -24.57 5.80
C GLU A 135 23.88 -25.68 5.38
N VAL A 136 24.23 -25.76 4.09
CA VAL A 136 25.24 -26.72 3.59
C VAL A 136 26.61 -26.43 4.21
N VAL A 137 26.97 -25.14 4.30
CA VAL A 137 28.25 -24.73 4.89
C VAL A 137 28.26 -24.96 6.41
N SER A 138 27.12 -24.83 7.11
CA SER A 138 27.00 -25.15 8.53
C SER A 138 27.31 -26.62 8.80
N VAL A 139 26.88 -27.54 7.93
CA VAL A 139 27.23 -28.96 8.04
C VAL A 139 28.73 -29.18 7.87
N ARG A 140 29.36 -28.53 6.88
CA ARG A 140 30.82 -28.63 6.65
C ARG A 140 31.62 -28.03 7.82
N MET A 141 31.17 -26.89 8.34
CA MET A 141 31.78 -26.23 9.50
C MET A 141 31.61 -27.06 10.77
N PHE A 142 30.46 -27.72 10.94
CA PHE A 142 30.23 -28.64 12.04
C PHE A 142 31.19 -29.83 11.99
N ASP A 143 31.39 -30.46 10.82
CA ASP A 143 32.36 -31.54 10.65
C ASP A 143 33.79 -31.09 10.98
N HIS A 144 34.19 -29.93 10.46
CA HIS A 144 35.49 -29.33 10.74
C HIS A 144 35.68 -29.06 12.25
N LEU A 145 34.69 -28.44 12.90
CA LEU A 145 34.67 -28.18 14.34
C LEU A 145 34.85 -29.46 15.15
N MET A 146 34.10 -30.52 14.83
CA MET A 146 34.16 -31.78 15.55
C MET A 146 35.53 -32.46 15.41
N ASN A 147 36.12 -32.40 14.21
CA ASN A 147 37.40 -33.03 13.91
C ASN A 147 38.60 -32.27 14.50
N GLU A 148 38.69 -30.96 14.30
CA GLU A 148 39.84 -30.16 14.73
C GLU A 148 39.95 -30.03 16.26
N ASN A 149 38.81 -30.02 16.95
CA ASN A 149 38.75 -29.87 18.40
C ASN A 149 38.70 -31.22 19.16
N GLU A 150 38.98 -32.34 18.47
CA GLU A 150 39.00 -33.70 19.03
C GLU A 150 37.73 -34.05 19.86
N LEU A 151 36.57 -33.57 19.42
CA LEU A 151 35.30 -33.80 20.12
C LEU A 151 34.71 -35.19 19.84
N ASN A 152 35.25 -35.89 18.83
CA ASN A 152 35.01 -37.31 18.57
C ASN A 152 35.84 -38.17 19.55
N LEU A 153 35.29 -38.40 20.75
CA LEU A 153 35.94 -39.18 21.82
C LEU A 153 36.02 -40.69 21.47
N ASP A 154 36.92 -41.43 22.14
CA ASP A 154 36.95 -42.91 22.12
C ASP A 154 36.77 -43.48 23.56
N PRO A 155 35.70 -44.25 23.84
CA PRO A 155 34.52 -44.45 22.99
C PRO A 155 33.71 -43.16 22.77
N PRO A 156 33.01 -43.06 21.62
CA PRO A 156 32.32 -41.84 21.23
C PRO A 156 31.11 -41.55 22.10
N LEU A 157 30.92 -40.26 22.40
CA LEU A 157 29.75 -39.76 23.13
C LEU A 157 28.52 -39.61 22.22
N LEU A 158 28.75 -39.35 20.93
CA LEU A 158 27.74 -39.28 19.87
C LEU A 158 28.01 -40.43 18.89
N GLU A 159 27.01 -41.26 18.64
CA GLU A 159 27.11 -42.33 17.65
C GLU A 159 27.04 -41.79 16.22
N GLU A 160 27.35 -42.61 15.21
CA GLU A 160 27.31 -42.19 13.80
C GLU A 160 25.90 -41.67 13.41
N ASP A 161 24.85 -42.36 13.85
CA ASP A 161 23.47 -41.96 13.59
C ASP A 161 23.10 -40.64 14.31
N ASP A 162 23.72 -40.32 15.45
CA ASP A 162 23.56 -39.02 16.13
C ASP A 162 24.16 -37.88 15.32
N LEU A 163 25.38 -38.09 14.77
CA LEU A 163 26.04 -37.12 13.92
C LEU A 163 25.23 -36.86 12.64
N ILE A 164 24.72 -37.93 12.01
CA ILE A 164 23.85 -37.83 10.84
C ILE A 164 22.58 -37.06 11.18
N PHE A 165 21.93 -37.41 12.29
CA PHE A 165 20.71 -36.73 12.74
C PHE A 165 20.94 -35.22 12.96
N ILE A 166 22.04 -34.85 13.61
CA ILE A 166 22.40 -33.43 13.83
C ILE A 166 22.55 -32.70 12.49
N LYS A 167 23.24 -33.30 11.51
CA LYS A 167 23.43 -32.67 10.19
C LYS A 167 22.13 -32.55 9.41
N GLU A 168 21.26 -33.56 9.46
CA GLU A 168 19.93 -33.52 8.85
C GLU A 168 19.05 -32.44 9.50
N LEU A 169 19.15 -32.22 10.82
CA LEU A 169 18.47 -31.13 11.53
C LEU A 169 18.96 -29.74 11.09
N ILE A 170 20.27 -29.58 10.89
CA ILE A 170 20.89 -28.34 10.40
C ILE A 170 20.45 -28.06 8.97
N LEU A 171 20.48 -29.06 8.11
CA LEU A 171 20.15 -28.93 6.69
C LEU A 171 18.63 -28.78 6.46
N GLY A 172 17.81 -29.37 7.33
CA GLY A 172 16.35 -29.42 7.22
C GLY A 172 15.83 -30.37 6.14
N ARG A 173 16.69 -31.20 5.58
CA ARG A 173 16.42 -32.21 4.54
C ARG A 173 17.39 -33.39 4.73
N PRO A 174 17.11 -34.59 4.19
CA PRO A 174 18.03 -35.72 4.29
C PRO A 174 19.39 -35.42 3.66
N LEU A 175 20.45 -36.05 4.18
CA LEU A 175 21.82 -35.88 3.66
C LEU A 175 21.99 -36.46 2.24
N GLU A 176 21.25 -37.52 1.94
CA GLU A 176 21.27 -38.22 0.65
C GLU A 176 19.83 -38.52 0.22
N GLU A 177 19.51 -38.32 -1.06
CA GLU A 177 18.23 -38.73 -1.63
C GLU A 177 18.20 -40.24 -1.80
N LEU A 178 17.61 -40.95 -0.85
CA LEU A 178 17.29 -42.37 -1.01
C LEU A 178 16.21 -42.48 -2.10
N GLY A 179 16.59 -42.97 -3.29
CA GLY A 179 15.70 -43.13 -4.45
C GLY A 179 14.56 -44.16 -4.29
N GLU A 180 14.24 -44.56 -3.06
CA GLU A 180 13.18 -45.51 -2.72
C GLU A 180 11.96 -44.80 -2.09
N PRO A 181 10.72 -45.22 -2.39
CA PRO A 181 9.53 -44.65 -1.77
C PRO A 181 9.47 -45.02 -0.27
N GLY A 182 9.72 -44.05 0.63
CA GLY A 182 9.67 -44.27 2.08
C GLY A 182 10.16 -43.09 2.94
N TRP A 183 10.48 -43.38 4.20
CA TRP A 183 11.07 -42.43 5.15
C TRP A 183 12.49 -42.04 4.70
N PRO A 184 12.76 -40.75 4.40
CA PRO A 184 13.98 -40.38 3.67
C PRO A 184 15.18 -40.09 4.57
N TYR A 185 14.99 -40.01 5.89
CA TYR A 185 16.06 -39.66 6.82
C TYR A 185 16.73 -40.91 7.41
N ARG A 186 18.05 -40.83 7.63
CA ARG A 186 18.83 -41.94 8.21
C ARG A 186 19.04 -41.76 9.71
N GLY A 187 19.26 -40.54 10.18
CA GLY A 187 19.72 -40.29 11.56
C GLY A 187 18.74 -40.74 12.64
N ARG A 188 17.43 -40.70 12.34
CA ARG A 188 16.37 -41.27 13.19
C ARG A 188 15.30 -41.92 12.33
N THR A 189 14.64 -42.91 12.92
CA THR A 189 13.49 -43.61 12.33
C THR A 189 12.22 -42.75 12.29
N GLU A 190 11.28 -43.12 11.43
CA GLU A 190 10.01 -42.40 11.20
C GLU A 190 9.17 -42.21 12.48
N ASP A 191 9.29 -43.09 13.47
CA ASP A 191 8.59 -42.94 14.75
C ASP A 191 9.05 -41.71 15.57
N LYS A 192 10.15 -41.07 15.16
CA LYS A 192 10.68 -39.80 15.70
C LYS A 192 10.66 -38.66 14.67
N SER A 193 9.86 -38.76 13.60
CA SER A 193 9.77 -37.76 12.53
C SER A 193 9.56 -36.32 13.02
N PHE A 194 8.76 -36.15 14.08
CA PHE A 194 8.47 -34.85 14.70
C PHE A 194 9.70 -34.11 15.27
N LEU A 195 10.83 -34.78 15.48
CA LEU A 195 12.05 -34.10 15.96
C LEU A 195 12.69 -33.24 14.86
N TYR A 196 12.51 -33.60 13.59
CA TYR A 196 13.00 -32.84 12.43
C TYR A 196 12.24 -31.52 12.23
N GLU A 197 11.11 -31.34 12.90
CA GLU A 197 10.30 -30.11 12.85
C GLU A 197 10.76 -29.06 13.88
N ILE A 198 11.76 -29.36 14.72
CA ILE A 198 12.15 -28.48 15.83
C ILE A 198 13.13 -27.38 15.39
N VAL A 199 14.20 -27.75 14.68
CA VAL A 199 15.33 -26.84 14.40
C VAL A 199 15.15 -26.08 13.09
N SER A 200 14.95 -26.79 11.97
CA SER A 200 14.71 -26.21 10.65
C SER A 200 13.59 -26.97 9.97
N ASN A 201 12.38 -26.40 10.02
CA ASN A 201 11.18 -27.05 9.52
C ASN A 201 10.89 -26.58 8.09
N LYS A 202 11.43 -27.27 7.08
CA LYS A 202 11.22 -26.91 5.67
C LYS A 202 9.80 -27.20 5.17
N GLN A 203 8.95 -27.92 5.92
CA GLN A 203 7.58 -28.24 5.50
C GLN A 203 6.61 -27.07 5.67
N ASN A 204 6.71 -26.32 6.77
CA ASN A 204 5.79 -25.20 7.04
C ASN A 204 6.49 -23.96 7.61
N GLY A 205 7.81 -24.00 7.81
CA GLY A 205 8.59 -22.88 8.32
C GLY A 205 8.27 -22.53 9.76
N ILE A 206 7.78 -23.45 10.59
CA ILE A 206 7.55 -23.24 12.02
C ILE A 206 8.60 -24.03 12.82
N ASP A 207 9.61 -23.32 13.32
CA ASP A 207 10.76 -23.88 14.03
C ASP A 207 11.32 -22.91 15.08
N VAL A 208 12.19 -23.41 15.96
CA VAL A 208 12.71 -22.64 17.09
C VAL A 208 13.74 -21.56 16.69
N ASP A 209 14.33 -21.68 15.51
CA ASP A 209 15.13 -20.60 14.89
C ASP A 209 14.32 -19.30 14.82
N LYS A 210 13.14 -19.38 14.17
CA LYS A 210 12.20 -18.26 14.07
C LYS A 210 11.74 -17.74 15.41
N PHE A 211 11.54 -18.63 16.38
CA PHE A 211 11.07 -18.24 17.69
C PHE A 211 12.09 -17.37 18.42
N ASP A 212 13.39 -17.69 18.29
CA ASP A 212 14.46 -16.87 18.84
C ASP A 212 14.58 -15.55 18.08
N TYR A 213 14.79 -15.57 16.76
CA TYR A 213 15.10 -14.33 16.05
C TYR A 213 13.91 -13.35 16.05
N PHE A 214 12.65 -13.81 16.06
CA PHE A 214 11.53 -12.88 16.25
C PHE A 214 11.60 -12.17 17.59
N ALA A 215 11.93 -12.86 18.68
CA ALA A 215 12.04 -12.24 19.99
C ALA A 215 13.29 -11.34 20.08
N ARG A 216 14.42 -11.82 19.58
CA ARG A 216 15.72 -11.15 19.63
C ARG A 216 15.79 -9.94 18.72
N ASP A 217 15.42 -10.06 17.45
CA ASP A 217 15.42 -8.96 16.51
C ASP A 217 14.45 -7.88 16.98
N CYS A 218 13.23 -8.25 17.39
CA CYS A 218 12.26 -7.29 17.92
C CYS A 218 12.80 -6.53 19.15
N HIS A 219 13.46 -7.24 20.07
CA HIS A 219 14.10 -6.64 21.24
C HIS A 219 15.14 -5.58 20.85
N HIS A 220 16.05 -5.92 19.94
CA HIS A 220 17.14 -5.03 19.49
C HIS A 220 16.66 -3.90 18.58
N LEU A 221 15.60 -4.13 17.80
CA LEU A 221 15.03 -3.14 16.87
C LEU A 221 14.03 -2.19 17.53
N GLY A 222 13.57 -2.49 18.75
CA GLY A 222 12.48 -1.76 19.41
C GLY A 222 11.11 -1.99 18.75
N ILE A 223 10.94 -3.12 18.05
CA ILE A 223 9.68 -3.53 17.42
C ILE A 223 8.97 -4.48 18.39
N LYS A 224 7.64 -4.41 18.48
CA LYS A 224 6.89 -5.33 19.34
C LYS A 224 6.76 -6.70 18.69
N ASN A 225 7.34 -7.76 19.28
CA ASN A 225 7.01 -9.14 18.90
C ASN A 225 5.58 -9.48 19.37
N ASN A 226 4.72 -9.93 18.45
CA ASN A 226 3.34 -10.34 18.79
C ASN A 226 3.21 -11.85 18.98
N PHE A 227 4.20 -12.65 18.58
CA PHE A 227 4.18 -14.10 18.69
C PHE A 227 4.71 -14.57 20.05
N ASP A 228 3.93 -15.43 20.73
CA ASP A 228 4.31 -16.05 22.01
C ASP A 228 4.73 -17.52 21.81
N HIS A 229 6.04 -17.75 21.77
CA HIS A 229 6.61 -19.10 21.62
C HIS A 229 6.43 -19.98 22.87
N MET A 230 6.40 -19.40 24.07
CA MET A 230 6.17 -20.16 25.31
C MET A 230 4.74 -20.71 25.35
N ARG A 231 3.79 -19.95 24.83
CA ARG A 231 2.43 -20.41 24.61
C ARG A 231 2.37 -21.53 23.56
N TYR A 232 3.11 -21.43 22.46
CA TYR A 232 3.25 -22.51 21.47
C TYR A 232 3.73 -23.80 22.16
N PHE A 233 4.82 -23.76 22.93
CA PHE A 233 5.34 -24.93 23.66
C PHE A 233 4.30 -25.55 24.59
N LYS A 234 3.50 -24.72 25.26
CA LYS A 234 2.42 -25.19 26.16
C LYS A 234 1.32 -25.94 25.42
N PHE A 235 1.04 -25.64 24.15
CA PHE A 235 -0.02 -26.30 23.38
C PHE A 235 0.47 -27.34 22.37
N ALA A 236 1.77 -27.42 22.09
CA ALA A 236 2.37 -28.45 21.24
C ALA A 236 2.14 -29.87 21.80
N ARG A 237 1.78 -30.79 20.89
CA ARG A 237 1.62 -32.24 21.09
C ARG A 237 2.05 -32.96 19.81
N VAL A 238 2.54 -34.19 19.92
CA VAL A 238 2.84 -35.03 18.76
C VAL A 238 1.65 -35.96 18.47
N ILE A 239 1.18 -35.95 17.23
CA ILE A 239 0.05 -36.77 16.78
C ILE A 239 0.42 -37.41 15.45
N GLU A 240 -0.01 -38.65 15.24
CA GLU A 240 0.12 -39.33 13.96
C GLU A 240 -0.97 -38.84 12.99
N VAL A 241 -0.56 -38.26 11.87
CA VAL A 241 -1.42 -37.60 10.88
C VAL A 241 -0.95 -37.94 9.47
N GLY A 242 -1.86 -37.87 8.49
CA GLY A 242 -1.61 -38.24 7.09
C GLY A 242 -2.33 -39.53 6.67
N THR A 243 -2.25 -39.88 5.39
CA THR A 243 -2.89 -41.04 4.78
C THR A 243 -1.91 -41.85 3.94
N GLY A 244 -2.03 -43.18 3.94
CA GLY A 244 -1.16 -44.07 3.15
C GLY A 244 0.30 -43.95 3.56
N LEU A 245 1.20 -43.81 2.59
CA LEU A 245 2.66 -43.70 2.79
C LEU A 245 3.11 -42.37 3.45
N ASN A 246 2.21 -41.38 3.59
CA ASN A 246 2.52 -40.08 4.21
C ASN A 246 2.06 -39.99 5.68
N ARG A 247 1.62 -41.11 6.28
CA ARG A 247 1.13 -41.15 7.66
C ARG A 247 2.30 -41.24 8.63
N ARG A 248 2.57 -40.15 9.37
CA ARG A 248 3.68 -40.07 10.34
C ARG A 248 3.36 -39.16 11.52
N LYS A 249 4.25 -39.11 12.50
CA LYS A 249 4.08 -38.29 13.70
C LYS A 249 4.52 -36.84 13.44
N HIS A 250 3.63 -35.89 13.66
CA HIS A 250 3.87 -34.47 13.47
C HIS A 250 3.63 -33.67 14.75
N ILE A 251 4.32 -32.55 14.94
CA ILE A 251 3.99 -31.56 15.98
C ILE A 251 2.69 -30.86 15.58
N CYS A 252 1.66 -31.07 16.39
CA CYS A 252 0.34 -30.49 16.25
C CYS A 252 0.05 -29.47 17.35
N LEU A 253 -0.70 -28.41 17.02
CA LEU A 253 -1.14 -27.40 17.98
C LEU A 253 -2.62 -27.49 18.31
N ARG A 254 -3.02 -26.87 19.41
CA ARG A 254 -4.44 -26.77 19.72
C ARG A 254 -5.13 -25.81 18.76
N GLU A 255 -6.33 -26.13 18.27
CA GLU A 255 -7.04 -25.36 17.24
C GLU A 255 -7.14 -23.84 17.51
N LYS A 256 -7.28 -23.44 18.79
CA LYS A 256 -7.35 -22.04 19.21
C LYS A 256 -6.05 -21.24 19.03
N GLU A 257 -4.94 -21.93 18.73
CA GLU A 257 -3.63 -21.33 18.50
C GLU A 257 -3.42 -20.95 17.03
N ALA A 258 -4.37 -21.25 16.14
CA ALA A 258 -4.26 -20.91 14.72
C ALA A 258 -3.97 -19.41 14.48
N TRP A 259 -4.60 -18.52 15.25
CA TRP A 259 -4.32 -17.07 15.17
C TRP A 259 -2.90 -16.72 15.61
N ASN A 260 -2.39 -17.33 16.69
CA ASN A 260 -1.03 -17.11 17.17
C ASN A 260 0.01 -17.49 16.11
N LEU A 261 -0.27 -18.50 15.27
CA LEU A 261 0.59 -18.84 14.13
C LEU A 261 0.51 -17.83 12.99
N TYR A 262 -0.66 -17.25 12.70
CA TYR A 262 -0.69 -16.14 11.75
C TYR A 262 0.07 -14.91 12.29
N GLU A 263 0.04 -14.65 13.60
CA GLU A 263 0.86 -13.60 14.23
C GLU A 263 2.37 -13.84 14.09
N LEU A 264 2.80 -15.11 14.06
CA LEU A 264 4.18 -15.51 13.73
C LEU A 264 4.55 -15.03 12.33
N PHE A 265 3.78 -15.43 11.31
CA PHE A 265 4.11 -15.08 9.92
C PHE A 265 3.94 -13.58 9.63
N GLN A 266 2.98 -12.91 10.27
CA GLN A 266 2.86 -11.45 10.22
C GLN A 266 4.06 -10.75 10.85
N THR A 267 4.60 -11.29 11.96
CA THR A 267 5.82 -10.77 12.58
C THR A 267 7.02 -10.92 11.64
N ARG A 268 7.16 -12.08 10.99
CA ARG A 268 8.16 -12.30 9.93
C ARG A 268 8.06 -11.26 8.83
N LEU A 269 6.87 -11.12 8.22
CA LEU A 269 6.64 -10.17 7.12
C LEU A 269 7.00 -8.74 7.54
N ARG A 270 6.63 -8.35 8.77
CA ARG A 270 6.93 -7.02 9.31
C ARG A 270 8.43 -6.78 9.45
N ILE A 271 9.20 -7.73 10.01
CA ILE A 271 10.66 -7.60 10.14
C ILE A 271 11.31 -7.51 8.75
N HIS A 272 10.94 -8.40 7.82
CA HIS A 272 11.46 -8.37 6.46
C HIS A 272 11.15 -7.04 5.76
N ARG A 273 9.92 -6.53 5.84
CA ARG A 273 9.48 -5.30 5.18
C ARG A 273 10.07 -4.04 5.79
N GLN A 274 10.13 -3.96 7.12
CA GLN A 274 10.53 -2.75 7.82
C GLN A 274 12.03 -2.66 8.08
N VAL A 275 12.77 -3.78 8.03
CA VAL A 275 14.17 -3.83 8.44
C VAL A 275 15.06 -4.52 7.41
N CYS A 276 14.92 -5.83 7.19
CA CYS A 276 15.84 -6.60 6.35
C CYS A 276 15.89 -6.06 4.91
N TYR A 277 14.71 -5.84 4.33
CA TYR A 277 14.55 -5.24 3.00
C TYR A 277 14.03 -3.81 3.09
N HIS A 278 14.42 -3.04 4.11
CA HIS A 278 14.23 -1.60 4.08
C HIS A 278 15.13 -0.98 3.00
N LYS A 279 14.62 0.00 2.23
CA LYS A 279 15.33 0.58 1.07
C LYS A 279 16.75 1.08 1.38
N VAL A 280 17.00 1.58 2.59
CA VAL A 280 18.34 2.02 2.99
C VAL A 280 19.21 0.84 3.44
N THR A 281 18.62 -0.19 4.07
CA THR A 281 19.36 -1.42 4.44
C THR A 281 19.84 -2.13 3.19
N THR A 282 18.94 -2.37 2.22
CA THR A 282 19.27 -2.96 0.93
C THR A 282 20.36 -2.16 0.22
N ASN A 283 20.25 -0.82 0.18
CA ASN A 283 21.28 0.04 -0.41
C ASN A 283 22.67 -0.14 0.23
N VAL A 284 22.74 -0.14 1.56
CA VAL A 284 23.99 -0.41 2.28
C VAL A 284 24.54 -1.81 1.97
N GLN A 285 23.67 -2.81 1.88
CA GLN A 285 24.07 -4.17 1.53
C GLN A 285 24.64 -4.23 0.10
N ILE A 286 24.00 -3.61 -0.89
CA ILE A 286 24.53 -3.49 -2.27
C ILE A 286 25.93 -2.86 -2.25
N MET A 287 26.11 -1.76 -1.52
CA MET A 287 27.42 -1.09 -1.45
C MET A 287 28.51 -1.96 -0.78
N ILE A 288 28.16 -2.69 0.29
CA ILE A 288 29.11 -3.64 0.90
C ILE A 288 29.47 -4.74 -0.09
N THR A 289 28.49 -5.30 -0.79
CA THR A 289 28.69 -6.31 -1.83
C THR A 289 29.59 -5.80 -2.95
N ASP A 290 29.36 -4.59 -3.48
CA ASP A 290 30.22 -3.96 -4.50
C ASP A 290 31.66 -3.80 -4.00
N ALA A 291 31.85 -3.40 -2.73
CA ALA A 291 33.17 -3.28 -2.13
C ALA A 291 33.88 -4.63 -1.99
N LEU A 292 33.14 -5.69 -1.62
CA LEU A 292 33.68 -7.05 -1.55
C LEU A 292 34.04 -7.58 -2.94
N PHE A 293 33.20 -7.35 -3.95
CA PHE A 293 33.48 -7.76 -5.34
C PHE A 293 34.77 -7.15 -5.88
N LYS A 294 35.00 -5.87 -5.60
CA LYS A 294 36.22 -5.17 -6.02
C LYS A 294 37.46 -5.59 -5.24
N ALA A 295 37.29 -6.15 -4.04
CA ALA A 295 38.39 -6.63 -3.20
C ALA A 295 38.67 -8.14 -3.34
N LYS A 296 37.78 -8.90 -4.00
CA LYS A 296 37.76 -10.37 -3.94
C LYS A 296 39.08 -11.03 -4.37
N ASP A 297 39.72 -10.49 -5.40
CA ASP A 297 40.96 -11.05 -5.98
C ASP A 297 42.23 -10.53 -5.28
N LEU A 298 42.07 -9.54 -4.39
CA LEU A 298 43.15 -8.85 -3.67
C LEU A 298 43.29 -9.33 -2.22
N ILE A 299 42.19 -9.79 -1.60
CA ILE A 299 42.23 -10.30 -0.23
C ILE A 299 42.58 -11.78 -0.24
N GLN A 300 43.73 -12.10 0.33
CA GLN A 300 44.10 -13.47 0.62
C GLN A 300 43.69 -13.85 2.05
N ILE A 301 43.11 -15.04 2.19
CA ILE A 301 42.80 -15.67 3.47
C ILE A 301 43.53 -17.01 3.48
N GLU A 302 44.47 -17.16 4.39
CA GLU A 302 45.28 -18.37 4.51
C GLU A 302 44.41 -19.55 5.00
N GLY A 303 44.55 -20.69 4.33
CA GLY A 303 43.93 -21.96 4.73
C GLY A 303 44.79 -22.75 5.71
N ALA A 304 44.41 -24.00 5.95
CA ALA A 304 45.06 -24.88 6.93
C ALA A 304 46.58 -25.09 6.72
N ASP A 305 47.07 -24.96 5.49
CA ASP A 305 48.50 -25.12 5.13
C ASP A 305 49.28 -23.80 5.07
N GLY A 306 48.65 -22.68 5.45
CA GLY A 306 49.23 -21.34 5.35
C GLY A 306 49.25 -20.76 3.93
N THR A 307 48.56 -21.38 2.98
CA THR A 307 48.41 -20.88 1.61
C THR A 307 46.95 -20.56 1.26
N PRO A 308 46.69 -19.67 0.28
CA PRO A 308 45.33 -19.44 -0.21
C PRO A 308 44.77 -20.71 -0.86
N PRO A 309 43.61 -21.23 -0.40
CA PRO A 309 43.12 -22.53 -0.84
C PRO A 309 42.46 -22.46 -2.23
N GLU A 310 42.70 -23.47 -3.09
CA GLU A 310 42.04 -23.59 -4.41
C GLU A 310 40.55 -23.99 -4.31
N GLN A 311 40.13 -24.54 -3.16
CA GLN A 311 38.77 -24.92 -2.83
C GLN A 311 38.35 -24.31 -1.48
N VAL A 312 37.08 -24.46 -1.11
CA VAL A 312 36.55 -23.95 0.15
C VAL A 312 37.21 -24.67 1.33
N ASP A 313 38.13 -23.99 2.00
CA ASP A 313 38.79 -24.45 3.23
C ASP A 313 38.08 -23.91 4.48
N MET A 314 37.70 -24.78 5.40
CA MET A 314 36.97 -24.38 6.61
C MET A 314 37.85 -23.63 7.63
N THR A 315 39.17 -23.81 7.59
CA THR A 315 40.11 -23.05 8.43
C THR A 315 40.14 -21.59 7.99
N ALA A 316 40.29 -21.35 6.68
CA ALA A 316 40.17 -20.02 6.08
C ALA A 316 38.77 -19.41 6.33
N TYR A 317 37.71 -20.20 6.14
CA TYR A 317 36.34 -19.74 6.37
C TYR A 317 36.09 -19.36 7.84
N THR A 318 36.76 -20.03 8.79
CA THR A 318 36.70 -19.69 10.21
C THR A 318 37.20 -18.26 10.49
N MET A 319 38.16 -17.78 9.70
CA MET A 319 38.71 -16.42 9.82
C MET A 319 37.91 -15.36 9.05
N LEU A 320 37.00 -15.79 8.17
CA LEU A 320 36.23 -14.89 7.31
C LEU A 320 34.99 -14.35 8.06
N THR A 321 35.04 -13.11 8.56
CA THR A 321 33.94 -12.47 9.34
C THR A 321 33.68 -11.03 8.86
N ASP A 322 32.80 -10.28 9.53
CA ASP A 322 32.49 -8.88 9.17
C ASP A 322 33.73 -7.95 9.20
N GLN A 323 34.78 -8.36 9.94
CA GLN A 323 36.10 -7.71 9.99
C GLN A 323 36.77 -7.59 8.62
N ILE A 324 36.29 -8.30 7.60
CA ILE A 324 36.74 -8.15 6.22
C ILE A 324 36.67 -6.69 5.74
N THR A 325 35.69 -5.91 6.22
CA THR A 325 35.57 -4.50 5.86
C THR A 325 36.67 -3.64 6.47
N GLU A 326 37.07 -3.93 7.71
CA GLU A 326 38.22 -3.29 8.36
C GLU A 326 39.53 -3.64 7.64
N ARG A 327 39.73 -4.92 7.29
CA ARG A 327 40.88 -5.36 6.49
C ARG A 327 40.99 -4.63 5.15
N ILE A 328 39.87 -4.40 4.46
CA ILE A 328 39.84 -3.60 3.22
C ILE A 328 40.24 -2.15 3.48
N LEU A 329 39.66 -1.53 4.51
CA LEU A 329 39.92 -0.12 4.86
C LEU A 329 41.36 0.13 5.29
N GLU A 330 42.00 -0.85 5.92
CA GLU A 330 43.38 -0.77 6.44
C GLU A 330 44.44 -1.20 5.41
N SER A 331 44.04 -1.85 4.32
CA SER A 331 44.98 -2.30 3.28
C SER A 331 45.76 -1.13 2.67
N THR A 332 47.06 -1.33 2.45
CA THR A 332 47.94 -0.40 1.74
C THR A 332 48.08 -0.71 0.25
N ASP A 333 47.40 -1.74 -0.24
CA ASP A 333 47.40 -2.11 -1.66
C ASP A 333 46.66 -1.03 -2.48
N GLU A 334 47.34 -0.49 -3.49
CA GLU A 334 46.76 0.51 -4.41
C GLU A 334 45.54 -0.03 -5.16
N GLY A 335 45.49 -1.35 -5.42
CA GLY A 335 44.33 -2.01 -6.04
C GLY A 335 43.05 -1.93 -5.19
N MET A 336 43.17 -1.69 -3.87
CA MET A 336 42.05 -1.64 -2.94
C MET A 336 41.29 -0.30 -2.94
N GLU A 337 41.78 0.71 -3.66
CA GLU A 337 41.27 2.09 -3.60
C GLU A 337 39.76 2.18 -3.91
N GLN A 338 39.27 1.42 -4.89
CA GLN A 338 37.86 1.44 -5.25
C GLN A 338 36.96 0.89 -4.13
N SER A 339 37.34 -0.26 -3.55
CA SER A 339 36.62 -0.87 -2.42
C SER A 339 36.64 0.04 -1.19
N GLN A 340 37.81 0.62 -0.88
CA GLN A 340 37.96 1.59 0.21
C GLN A 340 37.09 2.82 0.01
N THR A 341 36.99 3.32 -1.22
CA THR A 341 36.15 4.48 -1.54
C THR A 341 34.68 4.19 -1.26
N ILE A 342 34.18 3.01 -1.64
CA ILE A 342 32.80 2.60 -1.36
C ILE A 342 32.55 2.48 0.15
N LEU A 343 33.46 1.83 0.90
CA LEU A 343 33.33 1.71 2.36
C LEU A 343 33.39 3.09 3.06
N LYS A 344 34.30 3.99 2.65
CA LYS A 344 34.36 5.38 3.15
C LYS A 344 33.08 6.15 2.85
N ARG A 345 32.44 5.91 1.69
CA ARG A 345 31.12 6.49 1.38
C ARG A 345 30.03 5.99 2.33
N ILE A 346 30.01 4.70 2.68
CA ILE A 346 29.09 4.17 3.69
C ILE A 346 29.28 4.88 5.03
N MET A 347 30.54 4.99 5.50
CA MET A 347 30.88 5.64 6.77
C MET A 347 30.51 7.13 6.81
N THR A 348 30.65 7.83 5.68
CA THR A 348 30.28 9.26 5.54
C THR A 348 28.82 9.46 5.13
N ARG A 349 28.03 8.38 5.06
CA ARG A 349 26.63 8.35 4.65
C ARG A 349 26.35 8.88 3.24
N LYS A 350 27.35 8.85 2.35
CA LYS A 350 27.24 9.13 0.91
C LYS A 350 26.79 7.88 0.15
N LEU A 351 25.61 7.37 0.50
CA LEU A 351 25.05 6.13 -0.05
C LEU A 351 24.66 6.25 -1.53
N TYR A 352 24.34 5.14 -2.19
CA TYR A 352 23.69 5.17 -3.50
C TYR A 352 22.34 5.89 -3.42
N ARG A 353 21.86 6.47 -4.52
CA ARG A 353 20.62 7.23 -4.54
C ARG A 353 19.45 6.35 -4.94
N PHE A 354 18.48 6.16 -4.05
CA PHE A 354 17.23 5.46 -4.39
C PHE A 354 16.43 6.29 -5.41
N LEU A 355 16.10 5.69 -6.57
CA LEU A 355 15.36 6.33 -7.65
C LEU A 355 13.86 6.04 -7.57
N GLY A 356 13.47 4.80 -7.28
CA GLY A 356 12.06 4.43 -7.18
C GLY A 356 11.83 2.98 -6.78
N GLU A 357 10.56 2.64 -6.51
CA GLU A 357 10.10 1.28 -6.20
C GLU A 357 8.83 0.99 -7.02
N ALA A 358 8.87 -0.05 -7.83
CA ALA A 358 7.70 -0.61 -8.49
C ALA A 358 7.13 -1.72 -7.61
N LYS A 359 5.82 -1.72 -7.40
CA LYS A 359 5.12 -2.73 -6.60
C LYS A 359 4.19 -3.49 -7.49
N VAL A 360 4.32 -4.82 -7.56
CA VAL A 360 3.31 -5.63 -8.23
C VAL A 360 2.00 -5.49 -7.49
N ILE A 361 1.04 -4.90 -8.17
CA ILE A 361 -0.31 -4.79 -7.69
C ILE A 361 -1.11 -5.94 -8.29
N ARG A 362 -1.89 -6.59 -7.43
CA ARG A 362 -2.93 -7.54 -7.84
C ARG A 362 -3.80 -6.93 -8.93
N GLN A 363 -3.75 -7.49 -10.13
CA GLN A 363 -4.97 -7.55 -10.93
C GLN A 363 -5.87 -8.59 -10.26
N ARG A 364 -6.95 -8.13 -9.61
CA ARG A 364 -8.06 -9.02 -9.24
C ARG A 364 -8.54 -9.65 -10.54
N THR A 365 -8.63 -10.96 -10.54
CA THR A 365 -8.95 -11.67 -11.76
C THR A 365 -10.41 -11.52 -12.11
N ILE A 366 -10.64 -11.17 -13.36
CA ILE A 366 -11.90 -11.38 -14.08
C ILE A 366 -12.05 -12.89 -14.30
N PRO A 367 -13.09 -13.56 -13.80
CA PRO A 367 -13.36 -14.95 -14.16
C PRO A 367 -13.53 -15.06 -15.68
N ASN A 368 -12.71 -15.89 -16.33
CA ASN A 368 -12.83 -16.27 -17.74
C ASN A 368 -14.07 -17.15 -17.94
N GLU A 369 -15.26 -16.56 -17.95
CA GLU A 369 -16.45 -17.26 -18.42
C GLU A 369 -17.13 -16.60 -19.62
N HIS A 370 -16.65 -15.48 -20.16
CA HIS A 370 -17.26 -14.85 -21.35
C HIS A 370 -16.23 -14.62 -22.47
N PHE A 371 -16.57 -15.16 -23.65
CA PHE A 371 -15.83 -15.12 -24.91
C PHE A 371 -15.34 -13.73 -25.29
N VAL A 372 -14.14 -13.66 -25.87
CA VAL A 372 -13.56 -12.43 -26.44
C VAL A 372 -14.18 -12.24 -27.84
N ASP A 373 -14.96 -11.18 -28.03
CA ASP A 373 -15.59 -10.81 -29.32
C ASP A 373 -14.51 -10.38 -30.35
N GLU A 374 -14.79 -10.57 -31.65
CA GLU A 374 -13.92 -10.20 -32.80
C GLU A 374 -13.49 -8.71 -32.76
N ARG A 375 -14.24 -7.86 -32.05
CA ARG A 375 -13.90 -6.45 -31.83
C ARG A 375 -12.64 -6.24 -30.96
N VAL A 376 -12.41 -7.10 -29.96
CA VAL A 376 -11.25 -7.01 -29.06
C VAL A 376 -9.95 -7.41 -29.79
N GLN A 377 -10.05 -8.24 -30.84
CA GLN A 377 -8.93 -8.60 -31.71
C GLN A 377 -8.34 -7.37 -32.41
N GLN A 378 -9.19 -6.53 -32.98
CA GLN A 378 -8.76 -5.30 -33.66
C GLN A 378 -8.26 -4.24 -32.69
N ASP A 379 -8.89 -4.09 -31.52
CA ASP A 379 -8.51 -3.09 -30.51
C ASP A 379 -7.15 -3.39 -29.84
N LEU A 380 -6.76 -4.67 -29.76
CA LEU A 380 -5.48 -5.11 -29.18
C LEU A 380 -4.39 -5.39 -30.23
N GLY A 381 -4.72 -5.28 -31.53
CA GLY A 381 -3.79 -5.57 -32.63
C GLY A 381 -3.38 -7.05 -32.72
N LEU A 382 -4.27 -7.97 -32.36
CA LEU A 382 -4.02 -9.42 -32.39
C LEU A 382 -4.15 -9.96 -33.82
N THR A 383 -3.23 -10.83 -34.23
CA THR A 383 -3.29 -11.55 -35.50
C THR A 383 -4.43 -12.58 -35.52
N ASP A 384 -4.91 -12.95 -36.71
CA ASP A 384 -5.98 -13.95 -36.87
C ASP A 384 -5.62 -15.31 -36.22
N GLU A 385 -4.32 -15.66 -36.26
CA GLU A 385 -3.79 -16.87 -35.63
C GLU A 385 -3.78 -16.76 -34.09
N GLU A 386 -3.46 -15.60 -33.53
CA GLU A 386 -3.55 -15.37 -32.08
C GLU A 386 -5.01 -15.43 -31.61
N PHE A 387 -5.94 -14.82 -32.33
CA PHE A 387 -7.38 -14.81 -32.02
C PHE A 387 -8.02 -16.20 -32.05
N GLU A 388 -7.75 -16.99 -33.09
CA GLU A 388 -8.21 -18.38 -33.15
C GLU A 388 -7.65 -19.22 -32.00
N ASN A 389 -6.38 -19.02 -31.65
CA ASN A 389 -5.78 -19.79 -30.57
C ASN A 389 -6.28 -19.37 -29.17
N ILE A 390 -6.74 -18.12 -28.98
CA ILE A 390 -7.39 -17.63 -27.75
C ILE A 390 -8.76 -18.27 -27.56
N ASN A 391 -9.57 -18.29 -28.63
CA ASN A 391 -10.91 -18.86 -28.61
C ASN A 391 -10.91 -20.40 -28.53
N ASN A 392 -9.88 -21.04 -29.07
CA ASN A 392 -9.69 -22.50 -28.99
C ASN A 392 -8.96 -22.96 -27.72
N GLY A 393 -8.55 -22.02 -26.86
CA GLY A 393 -7.91 -22.31 -25.57
C GLY A 393 -6.47 -22.81 -25.67
N THR A 394 -5.81 -22.65 -26.83
CA THR A 394 -4.44 -23.09 -27.11
C THR A 394 -3.39 -21.99 -26.95
N LEU A 395 -3.78 -20.71 -26.92
CA LEU A 395 -2.91 -19.57 -26.67
C LEU A 395 -3.56 -18.70 -25.60
N GLU A 396 -2.96 -18.70 -24.42
CA GLU A 396 -3.38 -17.82 -23.33
C GLU A 396 -3.05 -16.39 -23.73
N VAL A 397 -4.05 -15.55 -24.09
CA VAL A 397 -3.93 -14.14 -23.72
C VAL A 397 -3.73 -14.16 -22.22
N VAL A 398 -2.60 -13.64 -21.77
CA VAL A 398 -2.28 -13.51 -20.35
C VAL A 398 -3.22 -12.47 -19.75
N MET A 399 -4.45 -12.90 -19.49
CA MET A 399 -5.39 -12.38 -18.51
C MET A 399 -6.10 -13.61 -17.94
N ARG A 400 -5.35 -14.42 -17.18
CA ARG A 400 -5.86 -15.50 -16.31
C ARG A 400 -5.47 -15.25 -14.86
N PRO A 401 -6.27 -15.73 -13.89
CA PRO A 401 -5.99 -15.59 -12.47
C PRO A 401 -4.70 -16.31 -12.16
N THR A 402 -3.71 -15.60 -11.66
CA THR A 402 -2.64 -16.26 -10.91
C THR A 402 -2.62 -15.67 -9.52
N GLN A 403 -2.76 -16.56 -8.53
CA GLN A 403 -2.29 -16.33 -7.18
C GLN A 403 -0.91 -15.69 -7.27
N GLY A 404 -0.65 -14.68 -6.42
CA GLY A 404 0.35 -13.63 -6.65
C GLY A 404 1.58 -14.09 -7.41
N ARG A 405 1.59 -13.87 -8.73
CA ARG A 405 2.69 -14.37 -9.56
C ARG A 405 3.96 -13.63 -9.17
N ARG A 406 4.99 -14.41 -8.93
CA ARG A 406 6.38 -13.98 -8.96
C ARG A 406 6.66 -13.18 -10.26
N ILE A 407 7.17 -11.96 -10.15
CA ILE A 407 7.88 -11.24 -11.21
C ILE A 407 8.93 -12.19 -11.78
N PRO A 408 8.84 -12.55 -13.07
CA PRO A 408 9.88 -13.33 -13.75
C PRO A 408 11.23 -12.62 -13.64
N THR A 409 12.30 -13.39 -13.48
CA THR A 409 13.66 -12.81 -13.47
C THR A 409 13.94 -12.05 -14.77
N GLU A 410 13.43 -12.55 -15.90
CA GLU A 410 13.48 -11.90 -17.22
C GLU A 410 12.94 -10.45 -17.18
N THR A 411 11.87 -10.16 -16.43
CA THR A 411 11.34 -8.80 -16.32
C THR A 411 12.33 -7.82 -15.67
N VAL A 412 13.19 -8.31 -14.78
CA VAL A 412 14.24 -7.50 -14.16
C VAL A 412 15.40 -7.28 -15.13
N GLU A 413 15.72 -8.30 -15.94
CA GLU A 413 16.74 -8.23 -16.99
C GLU A 413 16.30 -7.26 -18.09
N ASP A 414 15.08 -7.38 -18.59
CA ASP A 414 14.46 -6.49 -19.59
C ASP A 414 14.45 -5.03 -19.10
N LEU A 415 14.02 -4.80 -17.86
CA LEU A 415 14.05 -3.46 -17.27
C LEU A 415 15.49 -2.93 -17.17
N THR A 416 16.44 -3.78 -16.78
CA THR A 416 17.85 -3.38 -16.68
C THR A 416 18.40 -2.99 -18.05
N GLU A 417 18.03 -3.73 -19.11
CA GLU A 417 18.40 -3.41 -20.49
C GLU A 417 17.76 -2.09 -20.94
N GLU A 418 16.45 -1.89 -20.70
CA GLU A 418 15.74 -0.66 -21.07
C GLU A 418 16.34 0.58 -20.39
N LEU A 419 16.64 0.49 -19.09
CA LEU A 419 17.30 1.57 -18.35
C LEU A 419 18.72 1.82 -18.85
N THR A 420 19.43 0.79 -19.33
CA THR A 420 20.78 0.92 -19.92
C THR A 420 20.71 1.60 -21.28
N LEU A 421 19.73 1.25 -22.11
CA LEU A 421 19.51 1.85 -23.43
C LEU A 421 19.12 3.34 -23.34
N ALA A 422 18.50 3.76 -22.24
CA ALA A 422 18.19 5.17 -21.98
C ALA A 422 19.43 6.05 -21.78
N LEU A 423 20.59 5.47 -21.47
CA LEU A 423 21.86 6.20 -21.36
C LEU A 423 22.47 6.47 -22.75
N PRO A 424 23.18 7.61 -22.95
CA PRO A 424 23.88 7.91 -24.20
C PRO A 424 24.91 6.84 -24.56
N GLU A 425 25.11 6.61 -25.86
CA GLU A 425 25.98 5.53 -26.37
C GLU A 425 27.43 5.60 -25.86
N GLU A 426 27.96 6.80 -25.71
CA GLU A 426 29.31 7.07 -25.15
C GLU A 426 29.46 6.57 -23.71
N ASP A 427 28.37 6.62 -22.93
CA ASP A 427 28.35 6.25 -21.51
C ASP A 427 28.11 4.73 -21.35
N ARG A 428 27.40 4.08 -22.29
CA ARG A 428 27.17 2.62 -22.32
C ARG A 428 28.46 1.81 -22.54
N GLN A 429 29.45 2.38 -23.22
CA GLN A 429 30.68 1.64 -23.57
C GLN A 429 31.75 1.68 -22.46
N ASN A 430 31.61 2.56 -21.47
CA ASN A 430 32.74 2.93 -20.59
C ASN A 430 32.73 2.35 -19.17
N ASP A 431 31.62 1.86 -18.64
CA ASP A 431 31.49 1.13 -17.36
C ASP A 431 29.98 0.97 -17.10
N ASN A 432 29.39 -0.21 -17.32
CA ASN A 432 27.94 -0.48 -17.19
C ASN A 432 27.40 -0.40 -15.73
N ASP A 433 28.11 0.29 -14.83
CA ASP A 433 27.86 0.32 -13.38
C ASP A 433 27.28 1.66 -12.90
N PHE A 434 26.21 2.13 -13.56
CA PHE A 434 25.54 3.40 -13.21
C PHE A 434 24.42 3.23 -12.19
N PHE A 435 23.66 2.15 -12.28
CA PHE A 435 22.52 1.85 -11.43
C PHE A 435 22.45 0.37 -11.07
N GLN A 436 21.59 0.04 -10.09
CA GLN A 436 21.30 -1.32 -9.64
C GLN A 436 19.79 -1.50 -9.59
N VAL A 437 19.29 -2.57 -10.19
CA VAL A 437 17.88 -3.00 -10.12
C VAL A 437 17.80 -4.21 -9.19
N GLU A 438 16.98 -4.13 -8.14
CA GLU A 438 16.84 -5.16 -7.12
C GLU A 438 15.41 -5.69 -7.05
N LEU A 439 15.25 -7.01 -7.20
CA LEU A 439 13.98 -7.71 -6.96
C LEU A 439 13.91 -8.19 -5.51
N ILE A 440 12.94 -7.68 -4.77
CA ILE A 440 12.73 -7.99 -3.36
C ILE A 440 11.48 -8.85 -3.23
N THR A 441 11.59 -9.95 -2.50
CA THR A 441 10.50 -10.89 -2.26
C THR A 441 10.14 -10.92 -0.77
N PHE A 442 8.87 -10.67 -0.47
CA PHE A 442 8.28 -10.83 0.84
C PHE A 442 7.36 -12.04 0.82
N SER A 443 7.51 -12.96 1.78
CA SER A 443 6.62 -14.11 1.87
C SER A 443 6.29 -14.50 3.31
N TYR A 444 5.35 -15.43 3.48
CA TYR A 444 5.14 -16.10 4.78
C TYR A 444 6.13 -17.25 5.01
N GLY A 445 7.12 -17.42 4.12
CA GLY A 445 8.17 -18.45 4.25
C GLY A 445 7.95 -19.70 3.40
N ASN A 446 6.81 -19.83 2.74
CA ASN A 446 6.50 -20.92 1.81
C ASN A 446 5.97 -20.38 0.47
N GLU A 447 6.72 -19.43 -0.11
CA GLU A 447 6.39 -18.78 -1.38
C GLU A 447 4.95 -18.24 -1.44
N GLU A 448 4.14 -18.69 -2.41
CA GLU A 448 2.75 -18.26 -2.65
C GLU A 448 1.73 -18.95 -1.73
N GLU A 449 2.12 -20.05 -1.08
CA GLU A 449 1.21 -20.92 -0.34
C GLU A 449 1.02 -20.48 1.12
N ASP A 450 -0.18 -20.74 1.66
CA ASP A 450 -0.43 -20.56 3.09
C ASP A 450 0.33 -21.64 3.87
N PRO A 451 1.33 -21.31 4.71
CA PRO A 451 2.03 -22.31 5.52
C PRO A 451 1.10 -23.04 6.49
N MET A 452 -0.08 -22.50 6.78
CA MET A 452 -1.11 -23.15 7.60
C MET A 452 -1.74 -24.37 6.92
N ASN A 453 -1.66 -24.48 5.58
CA ASN A 453 -2.09 -25.68 4.85
C ASN A 453 -1.25 -26.92 5.19
N TYR A 454 -0.05 -26.71 5.72
CA TYR A 454 0.88 -27.76 6.14
C TYR A 454 1.03 -27.84 7.66
N THR A 455 0.11 -27.22 8.40
CA THR A 455 0.13 -27.18 9.86
C THR A 455 -1.05 -27.94 10.44
N TYR A 456 -0.76 -28.93 11.30
CA TYR A 456 -1.78 -29.78 11.89
C TYR A 456 -2.25 -29.28 13.27
N PHE A 457 -3.54 -29.44 13.54
CA PHE A 457 -4.21 -29.02 14.76
C PHE A 457 -4.97 -30.16 15.45
N TYR A 458 -5.25 -30.01 16.74
CA TYR A 458 -6.09 -30.92 17.52
C TYR A 458 -7.13 -30.17 18.37
N LYS A 459 -8.23 -30.86 18.69
CA LYS A 459 -9.30 -30.31 19.54
C LYS A 459 -9.11 -30.72 20.99
N LYS A 460 -9.63 -29.91 21.92
CA LYS A 460 -9.56 -30.24 23.36
C LYS A 460 -10.22 -31.59 23.69
N ASN A 461 -11.34 -31.90 23.05
CA ASN A 461 -12.10 -33.13 23.27
C ASN A 461 -11.57 -34.33 22.46
N GLN A 462 -10.66 -34.12 21.50
CA GLN A 462 -10.03 -35.14 20.68
C GLN A 462 -8.52 -34.87 20.56
N PRO A 463 -7.75 -35.02 21.65
CA PRO A 463 -6.36 -34.56 21.74
C PRO A 463 -5.32 -35.43 21.02
N ASP A 464 -5.75 -36.58 20.49
CA ASP A 464 -4.91 -37.54 19.75
C ASP A 464 -5.36 -37.67 18.29
N THR A 465 -6.17 -36.73 17.79
CA THR A 465 -6.61 -36.68 16.38
C THR A 465 -6.21 -35.34 15.78
N GLY A 466 -5.37 -35.38 14.75
CA GLY A 466 -4.91 -34.21 14.04
C GLY A 466 -5.75 -33.90 12.79
N PHE A 467 -5.90 -32.61 12.47
CA PHE A 467 -6.62 -32.13 11.29
C PHE A 467 -6.07 -30.78 10.83
N LEU A 468 -6.31 -30.41 9.57
CA LEU A 468 -5.99 -29.09 9.04
C LEU A 468 -7.13 -28.11 9.30
N ILE A 469 -6.81 -26.83 9.51
CA ILE A 469 -7.82 -25.77 9.66
C ILE A 469 -7.81 -24.92 8.39
N PRO A 470 -8.91 -24.90 7.61
CA PRO A 470 -9.04 -24.00 6.47
C PRO A 470 -8.97 -22.53 6.87
N ARG A 471 -8.33 -21.68 6.06
CA ARG A 471 -8.18 -20.23 6.29
C ARG A 471 -9.49 -19.53 6.68
N ASN A 472 -10.58 -19.82 5.96
CA ASN A 472 -11.91 -19.26 6.20
C ASN A 472 -12.54 -19.68 7.54
N LYS A 473 -12.00 -20.69 8.21
CA LYS A 473 -12.40 -21.07 9.57
C LYS A 473 -11.61 -20.31 10.64
N VAL A 474 -10.50 -19.67 10.29
CA VAL A 474 -9.69 -18.85 11.20
C VAL A 474 -10.20 -17.41 11.20
N SER A 475 -10.18 -16.73 10.05
CA SER A 475 -10.68 -15.35 9.92
C SER A 475 -10.75 -14.89 8.45
N ASP A 476 -11.77 -14.11 8.12
CA ASP A 476 -11.90 -13.46 6.80
C ASP A 476 -10.92 -12.28 6.62
N PHE A 477 -10.26 -11.83 7.71
CA PHE A 477 -9.26 -10.74 7.67
C PHE A 477 -7.84 -11.19 7.32
N LEU A 478 -7.64 -12.48 7.08
CA LEU A 478 -6.32 -13.02 6.73
C LEU A 478 -5.95 -12.61 5.30
N PRO A 479 -4.65 -12.47 4.98
CA PRO A 479 -4.23 -12.24 3.61
C PRO A 479 -4.78 -13.31 2.68
N GLU A 480 -5.09 -12.90 1.45
CA GLU A 480 -5.46 -13.83 0.38
C GLU A 480 -4.26 -14.27 -0.46
N CYS A 481 -3.10 -13.61 -0.27
CA CYS A 481 -1.84 -13.95 -0.91
C CYS A 481 -0.72 -13.88 0.14
N PHE A 482 0.22 -14.81 0.02
CA PHE A 482 1.32 -15.01 0.97
C PHE A 482 2.68 -14.62 0.40
N LEU A 483 2.72 -14.10 -0.85
CA LEU A 483 3.88 -13.60 -1.56
C LEU A 483 3.62 -12.15 -2.05
N GLU A 484 4.60 -11.26 -1.89
CA GLU A 484 4.60 -9.91 -2.44
C GLU A 484 6.00 -9.63 -3.01
N GLN A 485 6.09 -9.06 -4.22
CA GLN A 485 7.37 -8.68 -4.81
C GLN A 485 7.44 -7.21 -5.21
N ARG A 486 8.64 -6.66 -5.14
CA ARG A 486 8.92 -5.26 -5.48
C ARG A 486 10.24 -5.14 -6.23
N ILE A 487 10.27 -4.22 -7.20
CA ILE A 487 11.50 -3.84 -7.89
C ILE A 487 11.96 -2.49 -7.34
N ARG A 488 13.24 -2.36 -7.02
CA ARG A 488 13.83 -1.08 -6.61
C ARG A 488 15.00 -0.72 -7.49
N VAL A 489 15.11 0.55 -7.83
CA VAL A 489 16.23 1.08 -8.63
C VAL A 489 17.07 2.03 -7.78
N TYR A 490 18.39 1.83 -7.79
CA TYR A 490 19.37 2.65 -7.10
C TYR A 490 20.42 3.17 -8.06
N TRP A 491 20.82 4.43 -7.92
CA TRP A 491 21.89 5.06 -8.69
C TRP A 491 23.21 5.07 -7.93
N LYS A 492 24.28 4.54 -8.53
CA LYS A 492 25.56 4.26 -7.86
C LYS A 492 26.53 5.45 -7.86
N LYS A 493 26.57 6.22 -8.95
CA LYS A 493 27.54 7.32 -9.15
C LYS A 493 27.18 8.57 -8.33
N GLU A 494 28.16 9.43 -8.03
CA GLU A 494 27.89 10.70 -7.34
C GLU A 494 27.06 11.66 -8.21
N VAL A 495 26.08 12.34 -7.60
CA VAL A 495 25.11 13.20 -8.30
C VAL A 495 25.68 14.61 -8.51
N VAL A 496 26.68 14.73 -9.38
CA VAL A 496 27.35 16.00 -9.71
C VAL A 496 27.47 16.15 -11.23
N GLY A 497 27.22 17.35 -11.77
CA GLY A 497 27.36 17.64 -13.20
C GLY A 497 26.51 16.72 -14.09
N ARG A 498 27.13 16.16 -15.15
CA ARG A 498 26.50 15.26 -16.13
C ARG A 498 25.80 14.04 -15.50
N ASN A 499 26.30 13.52 -14.37
CA ASN A 499 25.68 12.38 -13.68
C ASN A 499 24.28 12.71 -13.12
N ARG A 500 24.00 13.98 -12.82
CA ARG A 500 22.65 14.38 -12.36
C ARG A 500 21.63 14.26 -13.50
N ASP A 501 22.02 14.65 -14.70
CA ASP A 501 21.16 14.60 -15.87
C ASP A 501 20.91 13.15 -16.28
N LEU A 502 21.96 12.31 -16.31
CA LEU A 502 21.83 10.88 -16.56
C LEU A 502 20.94 10.18 -15.52
N MET A 503 21.10 10.51 -14.23
CA MET A 503 20.26 9.98 -13.17
C MET A 503 18.77 10.33 -13.36
N ASN A 504 18.48 11.58 -13.76
CA ASN A 504 17.11 12.00 -14.03
C ASN A 504 16.54 11.23 -15.23
N THR A 505 17.31 11.04 -16.30
CA THR A 505 16.90 10.22 -17.45
C THR A 505 16.53 8.80 -17.02
N VAL A 506 17.37 8.13 -16.22
CA VAL A 506 17.07 6.77 -15.73
C VAL A 506 15.85 6.75 -14.82
N ALA A 507 15.68 7.76 -13.96
CA ALA A 507 14.51 7.87 -13.09
C ALA A 507 13.21 8.07 -13.89
N ASP A 508 13.24 8.93 -14.92
CA ASP A 508 12.10 9.19 -15.80
C ASP A 508 11.75 7.94 -16.64
N THR A 509 12.75 7.22 -17.18
CA THR A 509 12.54 5.95 -17.86
C THR A 509 11.94 4.90 -16.93
N PHE A 510 12.44 4.77 -15.71
CA PHE A 510 11.88 3.85 -14.72
C PHE A 510 10.43 4.20 -14.37
N GLN A 511 10.10 5.49 -14.23
CA GLN A 511 8.74 5.93 -13.99
C GLN A 511 7.83 5.63 -15.19
N ASN A 512 8.29 5.87 -16.41
CA ASN A 512 7.55 5.53 -17.63
C ASN A 512 7.32 4.03 -17.76
N TRP A 513 8.32 3.21 -17.43
CA TRP A 513 8.19 1.76 -17.36
C TRP A 513 7.15 1.34 -16.33
N CYS A 514 7.17 1.94 -15.13
CA CYS A 514 6.14 1.70 -14.11
C CYS A 514 4.74 2.03 -14.63
N ASN A 515 4.58 3.17 -15.30
CA ASN A 515 3.30 3.64 -15.85
C ASN A 515 2.78 2.72 -16.96
N THR A 516 3.69 2.22 -17.80
CA THR A 516 3.38 1.32 -18.93
C THR A 516 2.99 -0.07 -18.45
N ASN A 517 3.60 -0.54 -17.35
CA ASN A 517 3.39 -1.88 -16.80
C ASN A 517 2.44 -1.91 -15.57
N GLY A 518 1.76 -0.80 -15.25
CA GLY A 518 0.72 -0.74 -14.22
C GLY A 518 1.22 -0.77 -12.76
N PHE A 519 2.44 -0.28 -12.50
CA PHE A 519 3.09 -0.30 -11.18
C PHE A 519 2.97 0.99 -10.36
N GLU A 520 2.11 1.95 -10.75
CA GLU A 520 2.00 3.24 -10.06
C GLU A 520 1.05 3.22 -8.86
N VAL A 521 1.54 3.70 -7.70
CA VAL A 521 0.80 3.78 -6.44
C VAL A 521 0.85 5.20 -5.90
N PHE A 522 -0.29 5.87 -5.81
CA PHE A 522 -0.43 7.13 -5.11
C PHE A 522 -0.51 6.88 -3.60
N ASN A 523 0.22 7.65 -2.79
CA ASN A 523 0.06 7.61 -1.34
C ASN A 523 -0.87 8.75 -0.91
N ASP A 524 -2.12 8.41 -0.65
CA ASP A 524 -3.16 9.29 -0.15
C ASP A 524 -3.19 9.30 1.39
N SER A 525 -3.41 10.47 1.98
CA SER A 525 -3.38 10.66 3.43
C SER A 525 -4.58 10.03 4.17
N VAL A 526 -5.66 9.73 3.46
CA VAL A 526 -6.93 9.22 3.99
C VAL A 526 -7.12 7.75 3.62
N HIS A 527 -6.90 7.41 2.36
CA HIS A 527 -7.16 6.07 1.80
C HIS A 527 -5.91 5.19 1.73
N GLY A 528 -4.73 5.73 2.09
CA GLY A 528 -3.47 4.98 2.07
C GLY A 528 -2.93 4.82 0.65
N HIS A 529 -2.63 3.59 0.25
CA HIS A 529 -2.12 3.31 -1.11
C HIS A 529 -3.29 3.25 -2.10
N VAL A 530 -3.34 4.20 -3.02
CA VAL A 530 -4.36 4.34 -4.06
C VAL A 530 -3.78 3.94 -5.41
N GLU A 531 -4.49 3.04 -6.09
CA GLU A 531 -4.10 2.47 -7.39
C GLU A 531 -5.06 2.99 -8.45
N LEU A 532 -4.52 3.58 -9.52
CA LEU A 532 -5.32 4.13 -10.62
C LEU A 532 -4.85 3.56 -11.96
N PRO A 533 -5.76 3.27 -12.92
CA PRO A 533 -5.38 2.86 -14.26
C PRO A 533 -4.47 3.87 -14.97
N SER A 534 -3.61 3.41 -15.88
CA SER A 534 -2.65 4.25 -16.61
C SER A 534 -3.30 5.42 -17.36
N LEU A 535 -4.55 5.26 -17.82
CA LEU A 535 -5.31 6.35 -18.44
C LEU A 535 -5.66 7.47 -17.45
N LEU A 536 -6.01 7.13 -16.19
CA LEU A 536 -6.24 8.12 -15.15
C LEU A 536 -4.94 8.85 -14.79
N VAL A 537 -3.81 8.14 -14.76
CA VAL A 537 -2.49 8.76 -14.57
C VAL A 537 -2.20 9.77 -15.68
N LYS A 538 -2.43 9.40 -16.95
CA LYS A 538 -2.29 10.32 -18.08
C LYS A 538 -3.16 11.57 -17.92
N ILE A 539 -4.38 11.44 -17.38
CA ILE A 539 -5.25 12.58 -17.06
C ILE A 539 -4.64 13.40 -15.91
N ILE A 540 -4.14 12.74 -14.86
CA ILE A 540 -3.53 13.38 -13.69
C ILE A 540 -2.36 14.27 -14.10
N ASP A 541 -1.51 13.82 -15.02
CA ASP A 541 -0.30 14.53 -15.45
C ASP A 541 -0.58 15.76 -16.33
N THR A 542 -1.84 15.96 -16.75
CA THR A 542 -2.21 17.11 -17.58
C THR A 542 -2.19 18.42 -16.78
N PRO A 543 -1.80 19.56 -17.39
CA PRO A 543 -1.85 20.86 -16.73
C PRO A 543 -3.24 21.21 -16.16
N GLN A 544 -4.30 20.79 -16.86
CA GLN A 544 -5.70 21.00 -16.51
C GLN A 544 -6.05 20.36 -15.16
N PHE A 545 -5.56 19.15 -14.90
CA PHE A 545 -5.75 18.44 -13.64
C PHE A 545 -4.74 18.88 -12.57
N GLN A 546 -3.46 19.05 -12.92
CA GLN A 546 -2.41 19.49 -11.98
C GLN A 546 -2.73 20.84 -11.32
N ARG A 547 -3.50 21.71 -11.97
CA ARG A 547 -3.93 22.99 -11.38
C ARG A 547 -4.68 22.82 -10.05
N LEU A 548 -5.39 21.70 -9.86
CA LEU A 548 -6.15 21.41 -8.65
C LEU A 548 -5.27 21.38 -7.38
N ARG A 549 -3.95 21.17 -7.52
CA ARG A 549 -2.99 21.28 -6.39
C ARG A 549 -2.98 22.66 -5.75
N ASN A 550 -3.32 23.67 -6.54
CA ASN A 550 -3.31 25.08 -6.17
C ASN A 550 -4.73 25.62 -5.93
N ILE A 551 -5.72 24.75 -5.70
CA ILE A 551 -7.09 25.12 -5.36
C ILE A 551 -7.46 24.42 -4.05
N LYS A 552 -7.70 25.21 -2.99
CA LYS A 552 -8.01 24.68 -1.65
C LYS A 552 -9.40 24.07 -1.58
N GLN A 553 -9.51 22.88 -0.99
CA GLN A 553 -10.78 22.15 -0.82
C GLN A 553 -11.83 23.01 -0.10
N LEU A 554 -11.43 23.58 1.06
CA LEU A 554 -12.28 24.39 1.94
C LEU A 554 -12.13 25.91 1.71
N GLY A 555 -11.66 26.33 0.53
CA GLY A 555 -11.45 27.73 0.18
C GLY A 555 -10.61 28.49 1.21
N GLY A 556 -11.11 29.61 1.74
CA GLY A 556 -10.43 30.41 2.78
C GLY A 556 -10.34 29.77 4.18
N GLY A 557 -10.83 28.53 4.37
CA GLY A 557 -10.88 27.85 5.67
C GLY A 557 -9.51 27.64 6.33
N TYR A 558 -8.45 27.44 5.54
CA TYR A 558 -7.08 27.22 6.03
C TYR A 558 -6.51 28.41 6.85
N LEU A 559 -7.05 29.62 6.64
CA LEU A 559 -6.67 30.81 7.40
C LEU A 559 -7.20 30.79 8.84
N ILE A 560 -8.17 29.90 9.13
CA ILE A 560 -8.79 29.72 10.44
C ILE A 560 -8.40 28.38 11.06
N TYR A 561 -8.39 27.32 10.24
CA TYR A 561 -8.04 25.96 10.62
C TYR A 561 -6.72 25.57 9.96
N PRO A 562 -5.57 25.61 10.68
CA PRO A 562 -4.25 25.38 10.07
C PRO A 562 -4.12 24.03 9.36
N GLY A 563 -4.85 23.00 9.80
CA GLY A 563 -4.86 21.68 9.17
C GLY A 563 -5.68 21.59 7.88
N ALA A 564 -6.58 22.54 7.59
CA ALA A 564 -7.43 22.59 6.40
C ALA A 564 -6.68 23.05 5.13
N SER A 565 -5.43 22.63 4.97
CA SER A 565 -4.54 23.01 3.87
C SER A 565 -4.63 22.10 2.65
N HIS A 566 -5.42 21.04 2.71
CA HIS A 566 -5.65 20.08 1.64
C HIS A 566 -6.31 20.72 0.41
N ASN A 567 -6.18 20.06 -0.74
CA ASN A 567 -6.57 20.62 -2.03
C ASN A 567 -7.53 19.71 -2.81
N ARG A 568 -8.07 20.24 -3.91
CA ARG A 568 -8.99 19.49 -4.78
C ARG A 568 -8.30 18.32 -5.49
N PHE A 569 -6.98 18.40 -5.71
CA PHE A 569 -6.21 17.35 -6.40
C PHE A 569 -6.25 16.01 -5.66
N GLU A 570 -5.93 16.01 -4.36
CA GLU A 570 -5.97 14.78 -3.56
C GLU A 570 -7.40 14.26 -3.35
N HIS A 571 -8.38 15.16 -3.26
CA HIS A 571 -9.79 14.81 -3.20
C HIS A 571 -10.26 14.09 -4.47
N SER A 572 -9.99 14.65 -5.65
CA SER A 572 -10.34 14.03 -6.93
C SER A 572 -9.73 12.62 -7.12
N ILE A 573 -8.48 12.42 -6.66
CA ILE A 573 -7.84 11.09 -6.66
C ILE A 573 -8.59 10.12 -5.74
N GLY A 574 -8.94 10.56 -4.53
CA GLY A 574 -9.71 9.74 -3.60
C GLY A 574 -11.11 9.40 -4.10
N VAL A 575 -11.80 10.32 -4.76
CA VAL A 575 -13.12 10.07 -5.37
C VAL A 575 -13.02 9.07 -6.52
N ALA A 576 -12.00 9.19 -7.39
CA ALA A 576 -11.75 8.22 -8.47
C ALA A 576 -11.51 6.81 -7.91
N TYR A 577 -10.73 6.69 -6.83
CA TYR A 577 -10.49 5.44 -6.15
C TYR A 577 -11.78 4.83 -5.60
N LEU A 578 -12.54 5.60 -4.80
CA LEU A 578 -13.79 5.13 -4.19
C LEU A 578 -14.86 4.77 -5.23
N ALA A 579 -14.95 5.51 -6.35
CA ALA A 579 -15.86 5.20 -7.45
C ALA A 579 -15.54 3.83 -8.07
N GLY A 580 -14.26 3.57 -8.32
CA GLY A 580 -13.79 2.27 -8.83
C GLY A 580 -14.06 1.13 -7.85
N GLU A 581 -13.77 1.33 -6.57
CA GLU A 581 -14.00 0.31 -5.53
C GLU A 581 -15.49 0.00 -5.34
N LEU A 582 -16.38 1.00 -5.39
CA LEU A 582 -17.82 0.76 -5.33
C LEU A 582 -18.32 -0.01 -6.55
N ALA A 583 -17.92 0.39 -7.77
CA ALA A 583 -18.33 -0.29 -8.99
C ALA A 583 -17.82 -1.75 -9.04
N LYS A 584 -16.56 -1.99 -8.68
CA LYS A 584 -16.00 -3.34 -8.53
C LYS A 584 -16.76 -4.15 -7.49
N THR A 585 -17.08 -3.56 -6.34
CA THR A 585 -17.83 -4.25 -5.27
C THR A 585 -19.23 -4.67 -5.74
N LEU A 586 -19.92 -3.83 -6.51
CA LEU A 586 -21.23 -4.18 -7.08
C LEU A 586 -21.10 -5.29 -8.12
N TRP A 587 -20.10 -5.19 -8.99
CA TRP A 587 -19.81 -6.20 -10.02
C TRP A 587 -19.50 -7.58 -9.40
N GLU A 588 -18.63 -7.64 -8.40
CA GLU A 588 -18.24 -8.88 -7.71
C GLU A 588 -19.41 -9.54 -6.99
N LYS A 589 -20.29 -8.74 -6.37
CA LYS A 589 -21.44 -9.25 -5.63
C LYS A 589 -22.60 -9.66 -6.50
N GLN A 590 -22.72 -9.04 -7.67
CA GLN A 590 -23.86 -9.18 -8.58
C GLN A 590 -23.39 -9.20 -10.05
N PRO A 591 -22.73 -10.29 -10.49
CA PRO A 591 -22.25 -10.43 -11.86
C PRO A 591 -23.37 -10.28 -12.90
N GLU A 592 -24.63 -10.58 -12.52
CA GLU A 592 -25.82 -10.42 -13.37
C GLU A 592 -26.08 -8.97 -13.82
N LEU A 593 -25.46 -7.99 -13.18
CA LEU A 593 -25.57 -6.57 -13.55
C LEU A 593 -24.80 -6.22 -14.83
N LYS A 594 -23.94 -7.13 -15.33
CA LYS A 594 -23.12 -6.92 -16.55
C LYS A 594 -22.30 -5.62 -16.54
N ILE A 595 -21.82 -5.21 -15.37
CA ILE A 595 -20.82 -4.15 -15.25
C ILE A 595 -19.53 -4.67 -15.87
N ASN A 596 -18.99 -3.96 -16.86
CA ASN A 596 -17.75 -4.35 -17.51
C ASN A 596 -16.58 -3.42 -17.10
N VAL A 597 -15.36 -3.77 -17.53
CA VAL A 597 -14.15 -2.98 -17.21
C VAL A 597 -14.26 -1.55 -17.74
N ARG A 598 -14.92 -1.36 -18.89
CA ARG A 598 -15.18 -0.06 -19.51
C ARG A 598 -16.07 0.82 -18.62
N ASP A 599 -17.10 0.27 -18.00
CA ASP A 599 -17.99 0.97 -17.06
C ASP A 599 -17.23 1.41 -15.81
N ILE A 600 -16.42 0.53 -15.23
CA ILE A 600 -15.57 0.84 -14.06
C ILE A 600 -14.61 1.97 -14.40
N LEU A 601 -13.94 1.90 -15.54
CA LEU A 601 -13.02 2.94 -15.99
C LEU A 601 -13.76 4.29 -16.20
N CYS A 602 -14.94 4.27 -16.81
CA CYS A 602 -15.75 5.49 -17.01
C CYS A 602 -16.15 6.15 -15.69
N VAL A 603 -16.62 5.38 -14.69
CA VAL A 603 -16.98 5.97 -13.39
C VAL A 603 -15.75 6.48 -12.63
N GLN A 604 -14.59 5.84 -12.80
CA GLN A 604 -13.33 6.34 -12.22
C GLN A 604 -12.86 7.64 -12.90
N ILE A 605 -12.94 7.74 -14.23
CA ILE A 605 -12.64 8.98 -14.96
C ILE A 605 -13.60 10.10 -14.55
N ALA A 606 -14.89 9.81 -14.45
CA ALA A 606 -15.88 10.79 -13.98
C ALA A 606 -15.57 11.24 -12.55
N GLY A 607 -15.28 10.31 -11.63
CA GLY A 607 -14.87 10.61 -10.27
C GLY A 607 -13.58 11.43 -10.18
N LEU A 608 -12.60 11.17 -11.05
CA LEU A 608 -11.39 11.96 -11.15
C LEU A 608 -11.70 13.38 -11.64
N CYS A 609 -12.53 13.51 -12.66
CA CYS A 609 -12.74 14.77 -13.38
C CYS A 609 -13.89 15.64 -12.85
N HIS A 610 -14.70 15.16 -11.90
CA HIS A 610 -15.93 15.85 -11.47
C HIS A 610 -15.70 17.28 -10.95
N ASP A 611 -14.51 17.54 -10.40
CA ASP A 611 -14.13 18.79 -9.74
C ASP A 611 -13.21 19.68 -10.61
N LEU A 612 -12.99 19.32 -11.87
CA LEU A 612 -12.17 20.08 -12.81
C LEU A 612 -12.66 21.53 -13.02
N GLY A 613 -13.90 21.86 -12.72
CA GLY A 613 -14.48 23.18 -12.95
C GLY A 613 -14.27 24.16 -11.80
N HIS A 614 -13.77 23.74 -10.64
CA HIS A 614 -13.61 24.63 -9.50
C HIS A 614 -12.64 25.79 -9.78
N GLY A 615 -13.10 27.01 -9.51
CA GLY A 615 -12.26 28.20 -9.58
C GLY A 615 -11.47 28.47 -8.28
N PRO A 616 -10.73 29.60 -8.22
CA PRO A 616 -9.99 30.00 -7.03
C PRO A 616 -10.84 30.01 -5.75
N PHE A 617 -10.37 29.32 -4.72
CA PHE A 617 -11.03 29.14 -3.42
C PHE A 617 -12.33 28.33 -3.49
N SER A 618 -12.45 27.42 -4.46
CA SER A 618 -13.55 26.45 -4.60
C SER A 618 -14.92 27.11 -4.57
N HIS A 619 -15.77 26.81 -3.57
CA HIS A 619 -17.15 27.31 -3.52
C HIS A 619 -17.28 28.83 -3.36
N LEU A 620 -16.21 29.52 -2.96
CA LEU A 620 -16.19 30.98 -2.95
C LEU A 620 -16.35 31.53 -4.37
N PHE A 621 -15.71 30.88 -5.35
CA PHE A 621 -15.70 31.37 -6.72
C PHE A 621 -17.08 31.29 -7.35
N ASP A 622 -17.68 30.10 -7.38
CA ASP A 622 -18.97 29.82 -8.01
C ASP A 622 -20.16 30.39 -7.22
N GLN A 623 -20.15 30.35 -5.89
CA GLN A 623 -21.31 30.78 -5.08
C GLN A 623 -21.27 32.26 -4.66
N MET A 624 -20.09 32.90 -4.61
CA MET A 624 -19.97 34.30 -4.14
C MET A 624 -19.44 35.27 -5.20
N PHE A 625 -18.34 34.92 -5.87
CA PHE A 625 -17.68 35.83 -6.82
C PHE A 625 -18.42 35.91 -8.17
N MET A 626 -18.67 34.76 -8.81
CA MET A 626 -19.26 34.69 -10.15
C MET A 626 -20.65 35.35 -10.26
N PRO A 627 -21.58 35.15 -9.30
CA PRO A 627 -22.89 35.82 -9.35
C PRO A 627 -22.78 37.34 -9.33
N GLN A 628 -21.82 37.90 -8.58
CA GLN A 628 -21.61 39.35 -8.49
C GLN A 628 -20.78 39.92 -9.65
N ALA A 629 -19.85 39.13 -10.19
CA ALA A 629 -18.97 39.57 -11.27
C ALA A 629 -19.67 39.59 -12.64
N CYS A 630 -20.55 38.61 -12.90
CA CYS A 630 -21.15 38.38 -14.22
C CYS A 630 -22.68 38.50 -14.26
N GLY A 631 -23.36 38.45 -13.12
CA GLY A 631 -24.83 38.45 -13.06
C GLY A 631 -25.51 37.19 -13.62
N ASN A 632 -24.74 36.13 -13.91
CA ASN A 632 -25.24 34.87 -14.45
C ASN A 632 -25.41 33.85 -13.32
N GLU A 633 -26.67 33.50 -13.00
CA GLU A 633 -27.01 32.52 -11.95
C GLU A 633 -26.91 31.05 -12.46
N ASP A 634 -26.75 30.81 -13.78
CA ASP A 634 -26.77 29.47 -14.38
C ASP A 634 -25.40 28.78 -14.47
N TRP A 635 -24.32 29.49 -14.09
CA TRP A 635 -22.97 28.94 -14.12
C TRP A 635 -22.69 28.12 -12.85
N THR A 636 -22.28 26.86 -13.02
CA THR A 636 -21.88 25.98 -11.92
C THR A 636 -20.51 25.38 -12.18
N HIS A 637 -19.82 24.96 -11.12
CA HIS A 637 -18.54 24.28 -11.29
C HIS A 637 -18.72 22.94 -12.01
N GLU A 638 -19.84 22.24 -11.88
CA GLU A 638 -20.10 21.00 -12.62
C GLU A 638 -20.13 21.23 -14.15
N LYS A 639 -20.78 22.30 -14.62
CA LYS A 639 -20.76 22.68 -16.05
C LYS A 639 -19.34 23.04 -16.51
N ALA A 640 -18.61 23.79 -15.69
CA ALA A 640 -17.21 24.11 -15.98
C ALA A 640 -16.30 22.88 -15.95
N SER A 641 -16.60 21.86 -15.14
CA SER A 641 -15.88 20.58 -15.12
C SER A 641 -16.04 19.84 -16.44
N LEU A 642 -17.25 19.87 -17.01
CA LEU A 642 -17.55 19.29 -18.31
C LEU A 642 -16.75 20.00 -19.44
N GLU A 643 -16.79 21.33 -19.48
CA GLU A 643 -16.02 22.12 -20.46
C GLU A 643 -14.50 21.90 -20.32
N MET A 644 -14.00 21.87 -19.09
CA MET A 644 -12.59 21.62 -18.80
C MET A 644 -12.19 20.18 -19.17
N PHE A 645 -13.05 19.20 -18.92
CA PHE A 645 -12.82 17.81 -19.30
C PHE A 645 -12.74 17.66 -20.83
N GLU A 646 -13.69 18.24 -21.57
CA GLU A 646 -13.65 18.25 -23.04
C GLU A 646 -12.38 18.92 -23.57
N TYR A 647 -12.00 20.05 -22.97
CA TYR A 647 -10.77 20.75 -23.32
C TYR A 647 -9.54 19.88 -23.05
N LEU A 648 -9.44 19.28 -21.87
CA LEU A 648 -8.36 18.39 -21.44
C LEU A 648 -8.20 17.23 -22.42
N VAL A 649 -9.28 16.53 -22.75
CA VAL A 649 -9.27 15.41 -23.70
C VAL A 649 -8.78 15.86 -25.07
N ARG A 650 -9.30 17.00 -25.57
CA ARG A 650 -8.97 17.53 -26.89
C ARG A 650 -7.50 17.94 -27.02
N VAL A 651 -6.97 18.72 -26.08
CA VAL A 651 -5.62 19.31 -26.24
C VAL A 651 -4.48 18.37 -25.88
N ASN A 652 -4.76 17.33 -25.10
CA ASN A 652 -3.76 16.31 -24.73
C ASN A 652 -3.85 15.05 -25.60
N ASN A 653 -4.67 15.07 -26.67
CA ASN A 653 -4.88 13.94 -27.58
C ASN A 653 -5.20 12.62 -26.85
N LEU A 654 -6.01 12.69 -25.79
CA LEU A 654 -6.39 11.49 -25.05
C LEU A 654 -7.42 10.73 -25.90
N ILE A 655 -7.02 9.56 -26.40
CA ILE A 655 -7.92 8.64 -27.08
C ILE A 655 -8.82 7.99 -26.02
N LEU A 656 -9.91 8.67 -25.68
CA LEU A 656 -11.08 8.03 -25.09
C LEU A 656 -11.86 7.46 -26.27
N VAL A 657 -12.06 6.13 -26.31
CA VAL A 657 -12.75 5.44 -27.40
C VAL A 657 -14.06 6.18 -27.72
N ARG A 658 -14.07 6.92 -28.84
CA ARG A 658 -15.26 7.50 -29.45
C ARG A 658 -15.84 6.41 -30.32
N THR A 659 -16.95 5.80 -29.90
CA THR A 659 -17.86 5.22 -30.89
C THR A 659 -18.45 6.39 -31.69
N ASN A 660 -17.88 6.60 -32.89
CA ASN A 660 -18.29 7.46 -34.02
C ASN A 660 -17.65 8.86 -34.17
N LYS A 661 -16.55 8.90 -34.93
CA LYS A 661 -16.45 9.46 -36.30
C LYS A 661 -14.98 9.72 -36.65
N LEU A 662 -14.36 8.77 -37.35
CA LEU A 662 -13.41 9.12 -38.40
C LEU A 662 -14.23 9.65 -39.57
N LYS A 663 -14.01 10.92 -39.90
CA LYS A 663 -14.04 11.57 -41.22
C LYS A 663 -14.60 12.98 -41.10
N ILE A 664 -13.67 13.93 -41.03
CA ILE A 664 -13.83 15.22 -41.68
C ILE A 664 -13.37 14.99 -43.13
N GLU A 665 -14.16 15.52 -44.06
CA GLU A 665 -14.05 15.51 -45.53
C GLU A 665 -14.80 14.38 -46.26
N ASP A 666 -15.94 14.83 -46.83
CA ASP A 666 -16.52 14.50 -48.12
C ASP A 666 -16.50 13.03 -48.55
N ASP A 667 -17.62 12.34 -48.32
CA ASP A 667 -18.28 11.54 -49.37
C ASP A 667 -19.69 11.16 -48.89
N GLU A 668 -20.66 11.41 -49.75
CA GLU A 668 -22.05 11.00 -49.63
C GLU A 668 -22.17 9.47 -49.74
N GLU A 669 -23.27 8.94 -49.18
CA GLU A 669 -23.76 7.56 -49.35
C GLU A 669 -22.96 6.46 -48.62
N ASN A 670 -23.46 6.04 -47.45
CA ASN A 670 -23.64 4.64 -47.07
C ASN A 670 -24.48 4.59 -45.78
N GLU A 671 -25.80 4.52 -45.98
CA GLU A 671 -26.74 3.94 -45.00
C GLU A 671 -26.56 2.43 -45.08
N ASP A 672 -25.97 1.79 -44.06
CA ASP A 672 -26.17 0.37 -43.67
C ASP A 672 -25.00 -0.14 -42.80
N ASP A 673 -24.92 0.29 -41.53
CA ASP A 673 -24.09 -0.40 -40.52
C ASP A 673 -24.87 -0.54 -39.20
N ASP A 674 -25.54 -1.69 -39.08
CA ASP A 674 -26.62 -2.00 -38.13
C ASP A 674 -26.12 -2.85 -36.92
N GLN A 675 -24.96 -2.52 -36.35
CA GLN A 675 -24.43 -3.23 -35.15
C GLN A 675 -23.77 -2.31 -34.09
N ASN A 676 -24.46 -1.22 -33.74
CA ASN A 676 -24.10 -0.35 -32.61
C ASN A 676 -24.86 -0.78 -31.33
N ASP A 677 -24.17 -0.98 -30.20
CA ASP A 677 -24.81 -1.35 -28.93
C ASP A 677 -25.62 -0.19 -28.29
N GLY A 678 -25.43 1.04 -28.80
CA GLY A 678 -26.15 2.24 -28.40
C GLY A 678 -25.59 2.92 -27.14
N GLU A 679 -24.41 2.53 -26.64
CA GLU A 679 -23.76 3.14 -25.46
C GLU A 679 -22.56 4.04 -25.87
N ASP A 680 -22.40 5.20 -25.22
CA ASP A 680 -21.33 6.18 -25.50
C ASP A 680 -20.61 6.54 -24.18
N ASP A 681 -19.35 6.16 -24.06
CA ASP A 681 -18.52 6.42 -22.86
C ASP A 681 -18.33 7.89 -22.57
N LEU A 682 -18.10 8.68 -23.61
CA LEU A 682 -17.78 10.08 -23.44
C LEU A 682 -19.03 10.82 -22.95
N VAL A 683 -20.20 10.45 -23.48
CA VAL A 683 -21.50 10.93 -22.98
C VAL A 683 -21.73 10.43 -21.55
N PHE A 684 -21.46 9.16 -21.27
CA PHE A 684 -21.66 8.59 -19.92
C PHE A 684 -20.80 9.29 -18.86
N ILE A 685 -19.51 9.50 -19.12
CA ILE A 685 -18.59 10.22 -18.24
C ILE A 685 -19.09 11.64 -17.98
N LYS A 686 -19.56 12.32 -19.03
CA LYS A 686 -20.10 13.68 -18.95
C LYS A 686 -21.37 13.76 -18.11
N GLU A 687 -22.30 12.83 -18.30
CA GLU A 687 -23.54 12.73 -17.51
C GLU A 687 -23.23 12.43 -16.03
N LEU A 688 -22.22 11.61 -15.73
CA LEU A 688 -21.76 11.34 -14.36
C LEU A 688 -21.11 12.56 -13.68
N ILE A 689 -20.30 13.33 -14.42
CA ILE A 689 -19.68 14.57 -13.92
C ILE A 689 -20.77 15.59 -13.58
N LEU A 690 -21.76 15.74 -14.45
CA LEU A 690 -22.85 16.70 -14.27
C LEU A 690 -23.84 16.24 -13.17
N GLY A 691 -24.09 14.93 -13.09
CA GLY A 691 -25.08 14.31 -12.19
C GLY A 691 -26.53 14.40 -12.71
N GLU A 692 -26.71 14.78 -13.98
CA GLU A 692 -28.00 14.89 -14.68
C GLU A 692 -27.82 14.68 -16.20
N PRO A 693 -28.90 14.41 -16.97
CA PRO A 693 -28.82 14.20 -18.41
C PRO A 693 -28.38 15.46 -19.18
N LEU A 694 -27.55 15.31 -20.22
CA LEU A 694 -26.96 16.44 -20.97
C LEU A 694 -27.97 17.35 -21.69
N ASN A 695 -29.13 16.83 -22.08
CA ASN A 695 -30.12 17.57 -22.88
C ASN A 695 -31.28 18.16 -22.03
N GLY A 696 -31.23 18.05 -20.70
CA GLY A 696 -32.35 18.43 -19.83
C GLY A 696 -33.58 17.53 -20.00
N ASN A 697 -34.47 17.53 -19.00
CA ASN A 697 -35.70 16.74 -19.03
C ASN A 697 -36.68 17.32 -20.07
N ASP A 698 -36.66 16.81 -21.30
CA ASP A 698 -37.83 16.87 -22.18
C ASP A 698 -38.87 15.91 -21.59
N SER A 699 -39.62 16.42 -20.59
CA SER A 699 -40.53 15.68 -19.72
C SER A 699 -41.82 15.22 -20.43
N SER A 700 -41.73 14.76 -21.67
CA SER A 700 -42.87 14.38 -22.52
C SER A 700 -42.87 12.92 -22.99
N SER A 701 -41.85 12.11 -22.71
CA SER A 701 -41.90 10.66 -22.87
C SER A 701 -41.55 9.93 -21.57
N ALA A 702 -42.19 8.80 -21.33
CA ALA A 702 -41.95 7.92 -20.17
C ALA A 702 -40.62 7.14 -20.27
N ASP A 703 -39.66 7.64 -21.06
CA ASP A 703 -38.45 6.96 -21.45
C ASP A 703 -37.22 7.41 -20.64
N TRP A 704 -36.24 6.51 -20.58
CA TRP A 704 -34.94 6.70 -19.94
C TRP A 704 -34.19 7.94 -20.50
N PRO A 705 -33.83 8.93 -19.67
CA PRO A 705 -33.36 10.24 -20.16
C PRO A 705 -31.85 10.31 -20.45
N TYR A 706 -31.07 9.33 -19.98
CA TYR A 706 -29.61 9.30 -20.17
C TYR A 706 -29.24 8.57 -21.46
N LYS A 707 -28.19 9.04 -22.13
CA LYS A 707 -27.72 8.46 -23.40
C LYS A 707 -26.44 7.66 -23.27
N GLY A 708 -25.66 7.86 -22.22
CA GLY A 708 -24.36 7.20 -22.08
C GLY A 708 -24.46 5.69 -21.85
N ARG A 709 -25.48 5.26 -21.11
CA ARG A 709 -25.79 3.86 -20.77
C ARG A 709 -27.29 3.65 -20.75
N LYS A 710 -27.72 2.42 -21.03
CA LYS A 710 -29.15 2.04 -20.99
C LYS A 710 -29.70 1.93 -19.57
N VAL A 711 -31.04 1.89 -19.45
CA VAL A 711 -31.78 1.89 -18.18
C VAL A 711 -31.40 0.74 -17.24
N GLU A 712 -30.94 -0.39 -17.78
CA GLU A 712 -30.51 -1.56 -16.99
C GLU A 712 -29.28 -1.28 -16.14
N LYS A 713 -28.47 -0.28 -16.53
CA LYS A 713 -27.27 0.21 -15.82
C LYS A 713 -27.52 1.53 -15.07
N SER A 714 -28.78 1.89 -14.85
CA SER A 714 -29.19 3.15 -14.18
C SER A 714 -28.50 3.42 -12.84
N PHE A 715 -28.24 2.38 -12.04
CA PHE A 715 -27.54 2.47 -10.76
C PHE A 715 -26.11 3.05 -10.85
N LEU A 716 -25.44 2.99 -12.01
CA LEU A 716 -24.08 3.54 -12.15
C LEU A 716 -24.07 5.08 -12.03
N TYR A 717 -25.17 5.74 -12.39
CA TYR A 717 -25.31 7.20 -12.26
C TYR A 717 -25.40 7.69 -10.80
N GLU A 718 -25.59 6.76 -9.85
CA GLU A 718 -25.63 7.06 -8.41
C GLU A 718 -24.23 7.07 -7.75
N ILE A 719 -23.17 6.65 -8.45
CA ILE A 719 -21.85 6.41 -7.85
C ILE A 719 -21.10 7.71 -7.56
N VAL A 720 -21.00 8.61 -8.55
CA VAL A 720 -20.13 9.79 -8.48
C VAL A 720 -20.87 11.04 -7.98
N SER A 721 -22.01 11.37 -8.58
CA SER A 721 -22.79 12.57 -8.27
C SER A 721 -24.28 12.23 -8.21
N ASN A 722 -24.76 11.88 -7.02
CA ASN A 722 -26.14 11.44 -6.82
C ASN A 722 -27.03 12.61 -6.40
N LYS A 723 -27.67 13.28 -7.36
CA LYS A 723 -28.56 14.42 -7.08
C LYS A 723 -29.91 13.98 -6.47
N GLU A 724 -30.30 12.70 -6.54
CA GLU A 724 -31.59 12.22 -6.01
C GLU A 724 -31.61 12.14 -4.48
N ASN A 725 -30.59 11.52 -3.88
CA ASN A 725 -30.54 11.31 -2.43
C ASN A 725 -29.25 11.83 -1.77
N GLY A 726 -28.24 12.22 -2.55
CA GLY A 726 -26.97 12.74 -2.06
C GLY A 726 -26.09 11.71 -1.37
N ILE A 727 -26.21 10.42 -1.71
CA ILE A 727 -25.34 9.34 -1.26
C ILE A 727 -24.44 8.98 -2.46
N ASP A 728 -23.20 9.46 -2.45
CA ASP A 728 -22.21 9.28 -3.52
C ASP A 728 -20.78 9.31 -2.98
N VAL A 729 -19.83 8.84 -3.80
CA VAL A 729 -18.42 8.69 -3.40
C VAL A 729 -17.67 10.02 -3.28
N ASP A 730 -18.13 11.08 -3.95
CA ASP A 730 -17.66 12.46 -3.72
C ASP A 730 -17.80 12.82 -2.22
N LYS A 731 -19.01 12.63 -1.69
CA LYS A 731 -19.29 12.85 -0.28
C LYS A 731 -18.48 11.96 0.64
N PHE A 732 -18.31 10.70 0.26
CA PHE A 732 -17.55 9.75 1.09
C PHE A 732 -16.09 10.17 1.26
N ASP A 733 -15.45 10.64 0.18
CA ASP A 733 -14.08 11.16 0.25
C ASP A 733 -14.01 12.43 1.10
N TYR A 734 -14.80 13.47 0.79
CA TYR A 734 -14.62 14.74 1.51
C TYR A 734 -14.99 14.61 2.99
N PHE A 735 -15.94 13.75 3.38
CA PHE A 735 -16.18 13.50 4.80
C PHE A 735 -14.95 12.93 5.49
N ALA A 736 -14.33 11.91 4.90
CA ALA A 736 -13.15 11.30 5.49
C ALA A 736 -11.97 12.29 5.50
N ARG A 737 -11.77 13.01 4.40
CA ARG A 737 -10.65 13.93 4.19
C ARG A 737 -10.75 15.20 4.99
N ASP A 738 -11.88 15.89 4.95
CA ASP A 738 -12.08 17.14 5.69
C ASP A 738 -12.02 16.86 7.20
N CYS A 739 -12.65 15.78 7.67
CA CYS A 739 -12.59 15.38 9.07
C CYS A 739 -11.15 15.10 9.52
N HIS A 740 -10.39 14.34 8.74
CA HIS A 740 -8.99 14.04 9.02
C HIS A 740 -8.15 15.32 9.18
N HIS A 741 -8.25 16.25 8.22
CA HIS A 741 -7.47 17.49 8.19
C HIS A 741 -7.91 18.51 9.25
N LEU A 742 -9.19 18.51 9.64
CA LEU A 742 -9.73 19.38 10.68
C LEU A 742 -9.58 18.82 12.10
N GLY A 743 -9.12 17.56 12.25
CA GLY A 743 -9.10 16.87 13.53
C GLY A 743 -10.51 16.61 14.09
N ILE A 744 -11.52 16.52 13.21
CA ILE A 744 -12.90 16.20 13.56
C ILE A 744 -13.08 14.68 13.38
N LYS A 745 -13.77 14.02 14.31
CA LYS A 745 -14.04 12.59 14.16
C LYS A 745 -15.08 12.36 13.05
N ASN A 746 -14.71 11.60 12.02
CA ASN A 746 -15.68 11.07 11.05
C ASN A 746 -16.40 9.87 11.67
N ASN A 747 -17.74 9.96 11.78
CA ASN A 747 -18.58 8.87 12.30
C ASN A 747 -19.24 8.02 11.20
N PHE A 748 -19.03 8.38 9.93
CA PHE A 748 -19.51 7.62 8.77
C PHE A 748 -18.41 6.68 8.26
N ASP A 749 -18.75 5.40 8.10
CA ASP A 749 -17.85 4.36 7.61
C ASP A 749 -18.26 3.94 6.18
N HIS A 750 -17.55 4.46 5.18
CA HIS A 750 -17.82 4.18 3.77
C HIS A 750 -17.44 2.75 3.36
N LEU A 751 -16.44 2.13 3.99
CA LEU A 751 -16.05 0.73 3.72
C LEU A 751 -17.16 -0.23 4.18
N ARG A 752 -17.77 0.08 5.32
CA ARG A 752 -18.96 -0.63 5.79
C ARG A 752 -20.14 -0.45 4.83
N TYR A 753 -20.35 0.76 4.31
CA TYR A 753 -21.37 1.01 3.29
C TYR A 753 -21.13 0.14 2.04
N PHE A 754 -19.91 0.11 1.49
CA PHE A 754 -19.56 -0.75 0.34
C PHE A 754 -19.85 -2.23 0.62
N LYS A 755 -19.54 -2.70 1.83
CA LYS A 755 -19.82 -4.09 2.24
C LYS A 755 -21.32 -4.44 2.21
N PHE A 756 -22.22 -3.48 2.40
CA PHE A 756 -23.67 -3.72 2.42
C PHE A 756 -24.47 -3.10 1.26
N ALA A 757 -23.79 -2.40 0.35
CA ALA A 757 -24.37 -1.95 -0.91
C ALA A 757 -24.66 -3.14 -1.84
N ARG A 758 -25.83 -3.09 -2.51
CA ARG A 758 -26.31 -4.01 -3.54
C ARG A 758 -27.21 -3.24 -4.51
N VAL A 759 -27.28 -3.66 -5.77
CA VAL A 759 -28.28 -3.15 -6.70
C VAL A 759 -29.58 -3.92 -6.54
N VAL A 760 -30.68 -3.19 -6.40
CA VAL A 760 -32.03 -3.73 -6.19
C VAL A 760 -33.03 -3.05 -7.13
N GLU A 761 -34.08 -3.79 -7.47
CA GLU A 761 -35.28 -3.25 -8.11
C GLU A 761 -36.21 -2.70 -7.02
N VAL A 762 -36.82 -1.54 -7.27
CA VAL A 762 -37.64 -0.83 -6.27
C VAL A 762 -39.09 -0.86 -6.71
N ASP A 763 -39.99 -1.17 -5.78
CA ASP A 763 -41.43 -1.18 -6.05
C ASP A 763 -41.89 0.16 -6.67
N LYS A 764 -42.49 0.09 -7.86
CA LYS A 764 -43.01 1.22 -8.66
C LYS A 764 -41.95 2.13 -9.30
N ASP A 765 -40.67 1.77 -9.30
CA ASP A 765 -39.63 2.40 -10.13
C ASP A 765 -39.04 1.34 -11.08
N PRO A 766 -39.12 1.53 -12.42
CA PRO A 766 -38.57 0.55 -13.37
C PRO A 766 -37.03 0.53 -13.37
N ARG A 767 -36.36 1.44 -12.65
CA ARG A 767 -34.91 1.55 -12.58
C ARG A 767 -34.32 0.64 -11.50
N LYS A 768 -33.04 0.30 -11.70
CA LYS A 768 -32.22 -0.39 -10.71
C LYS A 768 -31.47 0.65 -9.89
N HIS A 769 -31.49 0.49 -8.56
CA HIS A 769 -30.92 1.46 -7.62
C HIS A 769 -29.90 0.82 -6.70
N ILE A 770 -28.92 1.60 -6.20
CA ILE A 770 -28.01 1.13 -5.16
C ILE A 770 -28.76 1.13 -3.82
N GLY A 771 -29.19 -0.05 -3.40
CA GLY A 771 -29.81 -0.32 -2.12
C GLY A 771 -28.80 -0.57 -1.00
N SER A 772 -29.06 0.02 0.16
CA SER A 772 -28.36 -0.30 1.41
C SER A 772 -29.18 -1.25 2.27
N ARG A 773 -28.50 -2.11 3.02
CA ARG A 773 -29.16 -2.98 4.00
C ARG A 773 -29.73 -2.15 5.15
N ASP A 774 -30.88 -2.55 5.68
CA ASP A 774 -31.60 -1.91 6.80
C ASP A 774 -30.70 -1.51 8.00
N LYS A 775 -29.75 -2.35 8.39
CA LYS A 775 -28.80 -2.06 9.49
C LYS A 775 -27.80 -0.94 9.20
N GLU A 776 -27.72 -0.44 7.97
CA GLU A 776 -26.88 0.71 7.60
C GLU A 776 -27.56 2.05 7.81
N VAL A 777 -28.85 2.09 8.20
CA VAL A 777 -29.57 3.35 8.47
C VAL A 777 -28.79 4.23 9.44
N GLY A 778 -28.28 3.68 10.55
CA GLY A 778 -27.46 4.45 11.51
C GLY A 778 -26.16 5.00 10.90
N ASN A 779 -25.50 4.25 10.03
CA ASN A 779 -24.29 4.68 9.32
C ASN A 779 -24.61 5.82 8.33
N LEU A 780 -25.69 5.70 7.55
CA LEU A 780 -26.16 6.75 6.65
C LEU A 780 -26.64 8.00 7.40
N CYS A 781 -27.32 7.83 8.53
CA CYS A 781 -27.66 8.96 9.41
C CYS A 781 -26.39 9.68 9.88
N ASN A 782 -25.34 8.95 10.25
CA ASN A 782 -24.04 9.56 10.61
C ASN A 782 -23.44 10.36 9.46
N MET A 783 -23.61 9.92 8.20
CA MET A 783 -23.18 10.66 7.02
C MET A 783 -23.84 12.05 6.95
N PHE A 784 -25.17 12.11 7.04
CA PHE A 784 -25.91 13.39 7.00
C PHE A 784 -25.60 14.28 8.22
N HIS A 785 -25.40 13.67 9.40
CA HIS A 785 -24.96 14.40 10.59
C HIS A 785 -23.56 14.99 10.42
N SER A 786 -22.60 14.21 9.89
CA SER A 786 -21.24 14.67 9.57
C SER A 786 -21.27 15.84 8.59
N ARG A 787 -22.10 15.77 7.54
CA ARG A 787 -22.30 16.89 6.60
C ARG A 787 -22.78 18.15 7.29
N ASN A 788 -23.87 18.06 8.06
CA ASN A 788 -24.42 19.20 8.78
C ASN A 788 -23.40 19.77 9.79
N HIS A 789 -22.63 18.90 10.43
CA HIS A 789 -21.58 19.29 11.38
C HIS A 789 -20.46 20.09 10.73
N LEU A 790 -19.88 19.57 9.64
CA LEU A 790 -18.84 20.24 8.86
C LEU A 790 -19.36 21.57 8.31
N TYR A 791 -20.54 21.56 7.70
CA TYR A 791 -21.14 22.76 7.13
C TYR A 791 -21.35 23.87 8.18
N ARG A 792 -21.90 23.53 9.35
CA ARG A 792 -22.14 24.53 10.43
C ARG A 792 -20.87 25.00 11.12
N ARG A 793 -19.95 24.09 11.45
CA ARG A 793 -18.78 24.41 12.28
C ARG A 793 -17.60 24.94 11.47
N VAL A 794 -17.53 24.64 10.18
CA VAL A 794 -16.37 24.94 9.34
C VAL A 794 -16.76 25.90 8.24
N CYS A 795 -17.62 25.47 7.31
CA CYS A 795 -17.96 26.25 6.12
C CYS A 795 -18.71 27.55 6.45
N GLN A 796 -19.73 27.47 7.31
CA GLN A 796 -20.52 28.61 7.78
C GLN A 796 -19.97 29.26 9.06
N HIS A 797 -18.75 28.88 9.49
CA HIS A 797 -18.14 29.52 10.65
C HIS A 797 -17.96 31.01 10.39
N LYS A 798 -18.46 31.85 11.30
CA LYS A 798 -18.49 33.32 11.14
C LYS A 798 -17.18 33.94 10.67
N VAL A 799 -16.05 33.45 11.17
CA VAL A 799 -14.73 33.98 10.79
C VAL A 799 -14.30 33.48 9.40
N THR A 800 -14.61 32.23 9.06
CA THR A 800 -14.38 31.66 7.72
C THR A 800 -15.19 32.43 6.69
N THR A 801 -16.49 32.65 6.95
CA THR A 801 -17.35 33.45 6.07
C THR A 801 -16.84 34.88 5.91
N ASN A 802 -16.40 35.54 6.99
CA ASN A 802 -15.81 36.89 6.89
C ASN A 802 -14.56 36.92 6.00
N VAL A 803 -13.68 35.93 6.13
CA VAL A 803 -12.48 35.82 5.28
C VAL A 803 -12.87 35.58 3.83
N GLN A 804 -13.84 34.70 3.56
CA GLN A 804 -14.33 34.44 2.21
C GLN A 804 -14.94 35.69 1.57
N ILE A 805 -15.72 36.48 2.32
CA ILE A 805 -16.25 37.77 1.86
C ILE A 805 -15.11 38.72 1.49
N MET A 806 -14.10 38.86 2.34
CA MET A 806 -12.96 39.74 2.07
C MET A 806 -12.18 39.30 0.82
N ILE A 807 -11.99 37.99 0.62
CA ILE A 807 -11.36 37.45 -0.59
C ILE A 807 -12.23 37.77 -1.81
N LYS A 808 -13.54 37.54 -1.74
CA LYS A 808 -14.50 37.88 -2.81
C LYS A 808 -14.42 39.37 -3.18
N ASP A 809 -14.44 40.29 -2.20
CA ASP A 809 -14.32 41.74 -2.44
C ASP A 809 -12.98 42.09 -3.12
N ALA A 810 -11.89 41.48 -2.69
CA ALA A 810 -10.58 41.68 -3.30
C ALA A 810 -10.56 41.19 -4.75
N LEU A 811 -11.15 40.03 -5.04
CA LEU A 811 -11.27 39.49 -6.40
C LEU A 811 -12.15 40.37 -7.29
N LEU A 812 -13.28 40.88 -6.78
CA LEU A 812 -14.17 41.78 -7.53
C LEU A 812 -13.45 43.08 -7.91
N LYS A 813 -12.68 43.65 -6.97
CA LYS A 813 -11.85 44.83 -7.23
C LYS A 813 -10.72 44.53 -8.21
N ALA A 814 -10.13 43.35 -8.16
CA ALA A 814 -9.06 42.94 -9.08
C ALA A 814 -9.56 42.50 -10.46
N ASN A 815 -10.84 42.17 -10.62
CA ASN A 815 -11.38 41.49 -11.80
C ASN A 815 -11.00 42.16 -13.13
N LYS A 816 -11.17 43.48 -13.23
CA LYS A 816 -10.91 44.22 -14.47
C LYS A 816 -9.41 44.39 -14.79
N HIS A 817 -8.56 44.28 -13.77
CA HIS A 817 -7.14 44.63 -13.81
C HIS A 817 -6.24 43.42 -14.00
N ILE A 818 -6.59 42.27 -13.41
CA ILE A 818 -5.86 41.03 -13.67
C ILE A 818 -6.20 40.54 -15.08
N LYS A 819 -5.15 40.34 -15.88
CA LYS A 819 -5.25 39.78 -17.23
C LYS A 819 -4.61 38.41 -17.26
N ILE A 820 -5.35 37.43 -17.74
CA ILE A 820 -4.93 36.04 -17.93
C ILE A 820 -4.85 35.81 -19.43
N LYS A 821 -3.70 35.30 -19.89
CA LYS A 821 -3.51 34.97 -21.29
C LYS A 821 -4.29 33.69 -21.63
N GLY A 822 -5.29 33.82 -22.50
CA GLY A 822 -6.08 32.73 -23.05
C GLY A 822 -5.54 32.26 -24.40
N LYS A 823 -6.43 31.62 -25.16
CA LYS A 823 -6.17 31.12 -26.51
C LYS A 823 -5.77 32.28 -27.43
N ASP A 824 -4.89 32.02 -28.38
CA ASP A 824 -4.43 32.96 -29.41
C ASP A 824 -3.75 34.25 -28.86
N GLY A 825 -3.48 34.29 -27.55
CA GLY A 825 -2.85 35.41 -26.87
C GLY A 825 -3.81 36.43 -26.25
N ASP A 826 -5.11 36.18 -26.27
CA ASP A 826 -6.12 37.08 -25.73
C ASP A 826 -5.95 37.30 -24.22
N LEU A 827 -6.22 38.53 -23.76
CA LEU A 827 -6.08 38.91 -22.35
C LEU A 827 -7.44 39.00 -21.67
N LEU A 828 -7.81 37.93 -20.96
CA LEU A 828 -9.10 37.77 -20.29
C LEU A 828 -9.05 38.22 -18.83
N THR A 829 -10.18 38.71 -18.33
CA THR A 829 -10.37 39.07 -16.91
C THR A 829 -10.64 37.82 -16.07
N LEU A 830 -10.61 37.92 -14.74
CA LEU A 830 -10.87 36.77 -13.84
C LEU A 830 -12.23 36.12 -14.14
N SER A 831 -13.25 36.94 -14.37
CA SER A 831 -14.60 36.47 -14.64
C SER A 831 -14.82 36.00 -16.08
N ALA A 832 -14.10 36.59 -17.06
CA ALA A 832 -14.17 36.19 -18.47
C ALA A 832 -13.37 34.90 -18.77
N ALA A 833 -12.43 34.51 -17.90
CA ALA A 833 -11.67 33.28 -18.05
C ALA A 833 -12.56 32.02 -18.05
N LYS A 834 -13.79 32.09 -17.53
CA LYS A 834 -14.74 30.96 -17.58
C LYS A 834 -15.04 30.52 -19.02
N ASP A 835 -14.94 31.42 -19.99
CA ASP A 835 -15.31 31.17 -21.39
C ASP A 835 -14.11 30.70 -22.23
N ASP A 836 -12.93 30.53 -21.60
CA ASP A 836 -11.69 30.05 -22.24
C ASP A 836 -10.94 29.10 -21.30
N MET A 837 -11.02 27.81 -21.58
CA MET A 837 -10.40 26.77 -20.74
C MET A 837 -8.86 26.85 -20.68
N GLU A 838 -8.18 27.48 -21.65
CA GLU A 838 -6.74 27.70 -21.57
C GLU A 838 -6.41 28.77 -20.51
N ALA A 839 -7.18 29.86 -20.51
CA ALA A 839 -7.08 30.88 -19.46
C ALA A 839 -7.53 30.31 -18.10
N TYR A 840 -8.62 29.55 -18.08
CA TYR A 840 -9.16 28.95 -16.86
C TYR A 840 -8.19 27.95 -16.21
N THR A 841 -7.41 27.21 -17.01
CA THR A 841 -6.35 26.32 -16.52
C THR A 841 -5.29 27.07 -15.69
N LYS A 842 -5.05 28.36 -15.99
CA LYS A 842 -4.07 29.22 -15.30
C LYS A 842 -4.66 29.91 -14.07
N LEU A 843 -5.97 29.78 -13.84
CA LEU A 843 -6.71 30.47 -12.78
C LEU A 843 -6.83 29.59 -11.53
N THR A 844 -6.01 29.91 -10.52
CA THR A 844 -5.91 29.18 -9.24
C THR A 844 -5.85 30.15 -8.06
N ASP A 845 -5.77 29.66 -6.82
CA ASP A 845 -5.72 30.49 -5.60
C ASP A 845 -4.53 31.46 -5.57
N GLN A 846 -3.50 31.18 -6.37
CA GLN A 846 -2.32 32.04 -6.58
C GLN A 846 -2.67 33.44 -7.11
N VAL A 847 -3.89 33.66 -7.61
CA VAL A 847 -4.40 35.00 -7.95
C VAL A 847 -4.25 36.00 -6.80
N THR A 848 -4.43 35.55 -5.55
CA THR A 848 -4.27 36.42 -4.37
C THR A 848 -2.82 36.84 -4.15
N GLU A 849 -1.87 35.93 -4.35
CA GLU A 849 -0.44 36.22 -4.28
C GLU A 849 -0.02 37.18 -5.39
N LYS A 850 -0.54 37.00 -6.61
CA LYS A 850 -0.31 37.93 -7.72
C LYS A 850 -0.79 39.35 -7.39
N ILE A 851 -1.98 39.49 -6.78
CA ILE A 851 -2.50 40.80 -6.33
C ILE A 851 -1.61 41.40 -5.23
N LEU A 852 -1.20 40.59 -4.25
CA LEU A 852 -0.36 41.02 -3.13
C LEU A 852 1.02 41.50 -3.57
N LYS A 853 1.63 40.84 -4.56
CA LYS A 853 2.98 41.15 -5.07
C LYS A 853 3.01 42.19 -6.19
N SER A 854 1.88 42.48 -6.83
CA SER A 854 1.84 43.46 -7.92
C SER A 854 2.23 44.85 -7.44
N SER A 855 2.94 45.62 -8.28
CA SER A 855 3.21 47.05 -8.07
C SER A 855 2.21 47.97 -8.77
N ASP A 856 1.19 47.41 -9.44
CA ASP A 856 0.16 48.18 -10.15
C ASP A 856 -0.77 48.90 -9.15
N ASP A 857 -0.87 50.22 -9.26
CA ASP A 857 -1.71 51.06 -8.40
C ASP A 857 -3.20 50.75 -8.55
N SER A 858 -3.63 50.24 -9.71
CA SER A 858 -5.02 49.85 -9.95
C SER A 858 -5.47 48.67 -9.08
N LEU A 859 -4.53 47.87 -8.59
CA LEU A 859 -4.79 46.76 -7.66
C LEU A 859 -4.67 47.15 -6.18
N ASN A 860 -4.38 48.43 -5.87
CA ASN A 860 -4.12 48.86 -4.50
C ASN A 860 -5.28 48.56 -3.54
N ASP A 861 -6.53 48.79 -3.94
CA ASP A 861 -7.69 48.50 -3.10
C ASP A 861 -7.80 47.00 -2.77
N ALA A 862 -7.61 46.12 -3.78
CA ALA A 862 -7.63 44.68 -3.60
C ALA A 862 -6.46 44.22 -2.70
N ARG A 863 -5.27 44.80 -2.92
CA ARG A 863 -4.06 44.54 -2.11
C ARG A 863 -4.27 44.96 -0.65
N MET A 864 -4.92 46.08 -0.40
CA MET A 864 -5.25 46.54 0.96
C MET A 864 -6.17 45.56 1.68
N ILE A 865 -7.20 45.03 1.00
CA ILE A 865 -8.12 44.03 1.59
C ILE A 865 -7.36 42.74 1.92
N LEU A 866 -6.59 42.19 0.97
CA LEU A 866 -5.80 40.98 1.22
C LEU A 866 -4.74 41.20 2.30
N GLY A 867 -4.10 42.38 2.34
CA GLY A 867 -3.15 42.75 3.38
C GLY A 867 -3.78 42.81 4.78
N LYS A 868 -5.05 43.21 4.88
CA LYS A 868 -5.82 43.13 6.12
C LYS A 868 -6.04 41.68 6.56
N ILE A 869 -6.37 40.78 5.62
CA ILE A 869 -6.48 39.34 5.91
C ILE A 869 -5.15 38.81 6.48
N MET A 870 -4.02 39.14 5.84
CA MET A 870 -2.67 38.71 6.29
C MET A 870 -2.31 39.24 7.68
N LYS A 871 -2.76 40.44 8.04
CA LYS A 871 -2.60 41.04 9.38
C LYS A 871 -3.68 40.60 10.38
N ARG A 872 -4.62 39.74 9.96
CA ARG A 872 -5.80 39.33 10.73
C ARG A 872 -6.72 40.49 11.16
N ASP A 873 -6.70 41.60 10.42
CA ASP A 873 -7.64 42.72 10.54
C ASP A 873 -8.92 42.41 9.76
N LEU A 874 -9.72 41.47 10.28
CA LEU A 874 -10.90 40.94 9.59
C LEU A 874 -12.13 41.83 9.75
N TYR A 875 -13.04 41.76 8.77
CA TYR A 875 -14.38 42.36 8.86
C TYR A 875 -15.10 41.92 10.14
N LYS A 876 -15.95 42.81 10.68
CA LYS A 876 -16.67 42.61 11.94
C LYS A 876 -18.11 42.17 11.66
N LEU A 877 -18.56 41.11 12.33
CA LEU A 877 -19.97 40.72 12.34
C LEU A 877 -20.75 41.66 13.27
N VAL A 878 -21.70 42.40 12.72
CA VAL A 878 -22.48 43.43 13.45
C VAL A 878 -23.75 42.85 14.09
N GLY A 879 -24.31 41.77 13.54
CA GLY A 879 -25.48 41.09 14.11
C GLY A 879 -25.81 39.79 13.37
N GLU A 880 -26.58 38.90 14.03
CA GLU A 880 -27.09 37.65 13.45
C GLU A 880 -28.54 37.44 13.90
N ALA A 881 -29.44 37.14 12.96
CA ALA A 881 -30.84 36.83 13.23
C ALA A 881 -31.14 35.39 12.81
N LYS A 882 -31.88 34.65 13.65
CA LYS A 882 -32.33 33.29 13.36
C LYS A 882 -33.82 33.31 13.06
N VAL A 883 -34.23 32.70 11.95
CA VAL A 883 -35.64 32.57 11.58
C VAL A 883 -36.28 31.47 12.43
N GLN A 884 -37.40 31.77 13.11
CA GLN A 884 -38.09 30.82 14.00
C GLN A 884 -38.97 29.78 13.25
N ARG A 885 -39.36 30.04 11.99
CA ARG A 885 -40.11 29.10 11.14
C ARG A 885 -39.19 28.48 10.09
N LEU A 886 -39.16 27.16 10.03
CA LEU A 886 -38.17 26.35 9.31
C LEU A 886 -38.52 26.04 7.85
N ASP A 887 -39.62 26.60 7.34
CA ASP A 887 -40.33 26.18 6.14
C ASP A 887 -40.47 27.30 5.10
N LYS A 888 -39.87 28.48 5.34
CA LYS A 888 -39.80 29.58 4.35
C LYS A 888 -38.37 30.04 4.14
N THR A 889 -37.91 30.06 2.88
CA THR A 889 -36.73 30.82 2.48
C THR A 889 -37.00 32.31 2.70
N ILE A 890 -35.99 33.07 3.16
CA ILE A 890 -36.12 34.52 3.26
C ILE A 890 -36.23 35.07 1.83
N PRO A 891 -37.32 35.79 1.47
CA PRO A 891 -37.45 36.37 0.13
C PRO A 891 -36.32 37.36 -0.15
N LYS A 892 -35.81 37.36 -1.39
CA LYS A 892 -34.74 38.29 -1.85
C LYS A 892 -35.12 39.75 -1.55
N GLU A 893 -36.37 40.10 -1.78
CA GLU A 893 -36.97 41.41 -1.48
C GLU A 893 -36.86 41.82 -0.01
N THR A 894 -36.95 40.87 0.93
CA THR A 894 -36.83 41.15 2.38
C THR A 894 -35.39 41.48 2.75
N ILE A 895 -34.43 40.82 2.10
CA ILE A 895 -32.99 41.06 2.28
C ILE A 895 -32.63 42.42 1.71
N GLU A 896 -33.09 42.72 0.50
CA GLU A 896 -32.87 44.00 -0.18
C GLU A 896 -33.48 45.17 0.62
N LYS A 897 -34.67 44.98 1.20
CA LYS A 897 -35.30 45.97 2.08
C LYS A 897 -34.49 46.20 3.36
N LEU A 898 -34.04 45.14 4.03
CA LEU A 898 -33.20 45.25 5.22
C LEU A 898 -31.87 45.96 4.90
N GLU A 899 -31.26 45.64 3.75
CA GLU A 899 -30.06 46.35 3.28
C GLU A 899 -30.31 47.84 3.07
N GLN A 900 -31.44 48.21 2.46
CA GLN A 900 -31.81 49.61 2.26
C GLN A 900 -32.03 50.32 3.60
N GLU A 901 -32.78 49.74 4.52
CA GLU A 901 -33.03 50.30 5.86
C GLU A 901 -31.70 50.52 6.62
N LEU A 902 -30.78 49.55 6.58
CA LEU A 902 -29.46 49.68 7.22
C LEU A 902 -28.59 50.74 6.53
N LYS A 903 -28.65 50.86 5.20
CA LYS A 903 -27.96 51.92 4.45
C LYS A 903 -28.53 53.31 4.78
N GLU A 904 -29.82 53.43 5.03
CA GLU A 904 -30.49 54.67 5.44
C GLU A 904 -30.08 55.09 6.87
N VAL A 905 -30.13 54.17 7.84
CA VAL A 905 -29.66 54.43 9.22
C VAL A 905 -28.19 54.92 9.23
N LEU A 906 -27.34 54.32 8.41
CA LEU A 906 -25.94 54.71 8.32
C LEU A 906 -25.75 56.09 7.65
N LYS A 907 -26.59 56.46 6.67
CA LYS A 907 -26.54 57.78 6.00
C LYS A 907 -26.83 58.93 6.96
N ASP A 908 -27.71 58.72 7.95
CA ASP A 908 -28.07 59.75 8.92
C ASP A 908 -26.96 60.01 9.96
N GLU A 909 -26.13 59.01 10.29
CA GLU A 909 -25.00 59.18 11.23
C GLU A 909 -23.66 59.53 10.57
N PHE A 910 -23.43 59.17 9.30
CA PHE A 910 -22.14 59.36 8.61
C PHE A 910 -22.29 60.06 7.25
N LYS A 911 -21.92 61.35 7.20
CA LYS A 911 -22.03 62.24 6.01
C LYS A 911 -21.28 61.79 4.73
N TYR A 912 -20.47 60.73 4.79
CA TYR A 912 -19.68 60.20 3.66
C TYR A 912 -19.58 58.68 3.69
N ILE A 913 -20.58 57.98 3.17
CA ILE A 913 -20.50 56.52 2.95
C ILE A 913 -20.08 56.28 1.49
N LYS A 914 -18.92 55.62 1.28
CA LYS A 914 -18.57 55.05 -0.03
C LYS A 914 -19.37 53.76 -0.26
N SER A 915 -19.67 53.42 -1.51
CA SER A 915 -20.26 52.11 -1.87
C SER A 915 -19.46 50.95 -1.24
N GLY A 916 -20.15 50.00 -0.57
CA GLY A 916 -19.55 48.74 -0.04
C GLY A 916 -19.37 48.61 1.49
N PHE A 917 -20.04 49.41 2.33
CA PHE A 917 -19.86 49.40 3.81
C PHE A 917 -20.65 48.31 4.58
N LEU A 918 -21.64 47.67 3.96
CA LEU A 918 -22.53 46.72 4.62
C LEU A 918 -22.91 45.60 3.64
N GLU A 919 -22.80 44.34 4.07
CA GLU A 919 -23.18 43.15 3.30
C GLU A 919 -24.10 42.27 4.15
N VAL A 920 -25.28 41.92 3.61
CA VAL A 920 -26.22 41.01 4.27
C VAL A 920 -26.07 39.61 3.68
N VAL A 921 -25.62 38.67 4.52
CA VAL A 921 -25.42 37.27 4.13
C VAL A 921 -26.59 36.44 4.63
N VAL A 922 -27.31 35.79 3.71
CA VAL A 922 -28.38 34.85 4.07
C VAL A 922 -27.87 33.43 4.05
N ARG A 923 -27.96 32.77 5.22
CA ARG A 923 -27.63 31.36 5.40
C ARG A 923 -28.88 30.52 5.17
N LYS A 924 -28.91 29.70 4.12
CA LYS A 924 -29.86 28.59 4.03
C LYS A 924 -29.36 27.47 4.94
N HIS A 925 -30.24 26.91 5.78
CA HIS A 925 -30.01 25.63 6.42
C HIS A 925 -30.61 24.56 5.51
N ASP A 926 -29.76 23.72 4.94
CA ASP A 926 -30.20 22.52 4.24
C ASP A 926 -30.93 21.61 5.23
N LYS A 927 -32.27 21.62 5.21
CA LYS A 927 -33.06 20.50 5.73
C LYS A 927 -33.00 19.41 4.68
N ILE A 928 -32.16 18.39 4.89
CA ILE A 928 -32.19 17.18 4.07
C ILE A 928 -32.77 16.07 4.91
N ILE A 929 -34.09 16.10 5.05
CA ILE A 929 -34.85 14.85 4.96
C ILE A 929 -35.47 14.94 3.56
N PRO A 930 -35.04 14.11 2.59
CA PRO A 930 -35.61 14.12 1.25
C PRO A 930 -37.14 14.04 1.33
N LYS A 931 -37.86 14.83 0.53
CA LYS A 931 -39.33 14.80 0.47
C LYS A 931 -39.87 13.36 0.32
N THR A 932 -39.14 12.52 -0.39
CA THR A 932 -39.40 11.10 -0.60
C THR A 932 -39.35 10.26 0.69
N ILE A 933 -38.48 10.58 1.65
CA ILE A 933 -38.43 9.89 2.96
C ILE A 933 -39.65 10.29 3.82
N ILE A 934 -40.04 11.56 3.80
CA ILE A 934 -41.24 12.05 4.51
C ILE A 934 -42.51 11.44 3.90
N GLU A 935 -42.61 11.37 2.57
CA GLU A 935 -43.74 10.73 1.87
C GLU A 935 -43.80 9.22 2.13
N ARG A 936 -42.67 8.52 2.18
CA ARG A 936 -42.61 7.09 2.56
C ARG A 936 -42.94 6.83 4.03
N LEU A 937 -42.58 7.74 4.94
CA LEU A 937 -43.00 7.70 6.36
C LEU A 937 -44.51 7.93 6.49
N LYS A 938 -45.08 8.86 5.72
CA LYS A 938 -46.54 9.08 5.64
C LYS A 938 -47.31 7.86 5.14
N GLU A 939 -46.77 7.11 4.17
CA GLU A 939 -47.41 5.87 3.69
C GLU A 939 -47.33 4.74 4.72
N LYS A 940 -46.24 4.62 5.50
CA LYS A 940 -46.05 3.56 6.48
C LYS A 940 -46.73 3.78 7.83
N LEU A 941 -46.97 5.02 8.24
CA LEU A 941 -47.47 5.40 9.58
C LEU A 941 -48.94 5.88 9.57
N LYS A 942 -49.66 5.62 8.48
CA LYS A 942 -50.97 6.23 8.18
C LYS A 942 -52.07 5.93 9.22
N ASP A 943 -51.89 4.89 10.04
CA ASP A 943 -52.86 4.46 11.05
C ASP A 943 -52.41 4.72 12.51
N ASP A 944 -51.18 5.18 12.76
CA ASP A 944 -50.58 5.23 14.11
C ASP A 944 -50.23 6.65 14.62
N LEU A 945 -50.35 7.70 13.79
CA LEU A 945 -50.00 9.07 14.19
C LEU A 945 -51.17 10.03 14.02
N THR A 946 -51.44 10.82 15.06
CA THR A 946 -52.46 11.86 15.04
C THR A 946 -52.06 13.04 14.13
N PRO A 947 -53.02 13.83 13.61
CA PRO A 947 -52.72 15.03 12.83
C PRO A 947 -51.79 16.02 13.54
N GLU A 948 -51.85 16.09 14.87
CA GLU A 948 -50.99 16.95 15.69
C GLU A 948 -49.56 16.40 15.79
N GLU A 949 -49.37 15.09 15.98
CA GLU A 949 -48.04 14.46 15.95
C GLU A 949 -47.39 14.56 14.57
N LEU A 950 -48.18 14.49 13.50
CA LEU A 950 -47.72 14.73 12.14
C LEU A 950 -47.27 16.18 11.94
N GLU A 951 -47.98 17.15 12.51
CA GLU A 951 -47.60 18.55 12.49
C GLU A 951 -46.31 18.78 13.31
N GLU A 952 -46.15 18.11 14.45
CA GLU A 952 -44.95 18.16 15.31
C GLU A 952 -43.72 17.51 14.66
N ILE A 953 -43.87 16.38 13.96
CA ILE A 953 -42.80 15.75 13.16
C ILE A 953 -42.42 16.69 11.99
N ARG A 954 -43.41 17.30 11.33
CA ARG A 954 -43.18 18.27 10.25
C ARG A 954 -42.45 19.52 10.74
N ASN A 955 -42.73 19.93 11.97
CA ASN A 955 -42.10 21.04 12.66
C ASN A 955 -40.75 20.66 13.31
N GLY A 956 -40.39 19.37 13.36
CA GLY A 956 -39.15 18.87 13.93
C GLY A 956 -39.08 18.93 15.46
N THR A 957 -40.24 19.00 16.13
CA THR A 957 -40.37 19.03 17.60
C THR A 957 -40.56 17.66 18.22
N LEU A 958 -40.90 16.64 17.42
CA LEU A 958 -40.98 15.24 17.83
C LEU A 958 -39.87 14.44 17.12
N GLU A 959 -38.97 13.82 17.88
CA GLU A 959 -38.00 12.85 17.34
C GLU A 959 -38.68 11.48 17.23
N VAL A 960 -38.80 10.96 16.01
CA VAL A 960 -39.21 9.57 15.77
C VAL A 960 -37.94 8.72 15.77
N VAL A 961 -37.81 7.86 16.78
CA VAL A 961 -36.68 6.92 16.97
C VAL A 961 -36.70 5.81 15.93
#